data_AF-M2W921-F1
#
_entry.id   AF-M2W921-F1
#
_cell.length_a   1.000
_cell.length_b   1.000
_cell.length_c   1.000
_cell.angle_alpha   90.00
_cell.angle_beta   90.00
_cell.angle_gamma   90.00
#
_symmetry.space_group_name_H-M   'P 1'
#
loop_
_entity.id
_entity.type
_entity.pdbx_description
1 polymer ?
#
loop_
_entity_poly.entity_id
_entity_poly.type
_entity_poly.pdbx_seq_one_letter_code
_entity_poly.pdbx_strand_id
1 'polypeptide(L)'
;MILVSSRMGCLNETNRQVVKRFILFSVLLLTLPLFIFLYIQRGGGSFLLKYLGWRNSLQTSAFLAIVIVQIVLISYVILAENWVYTKCKWIIQVKRERKRENLIVFLSFVEKSMSTEMNTCQSILSFSNNNFVSVLLSSAKKPLKSQNILFGKRKWGTSTLKKKKNRQGQGFVPSVQRKDTNLTTFQPLTATVAPPKSSRHVASSVSNSVQHPMTLTEKILSKAANRPCVKPGENIWVNVDVLMTHDVCGPGTIGIFKREFGENAKVWDPEKVIIIPDHYIFTADQRANRNVDILREFAREQNIKYFYDIKDRQNFLNNPDYKGVCHIALAQEGHTRPGEVLFGTDSHTCNAGAFGMFATGIGNTDAGFILGTGKLLIKVPATMKFVFHGDMPDYLLAKDLILQIIGDISVSGATYRTLEFSGDIISQLSMEERQTLCNMAIEAGGKNAVIPCDQTTSEYLKGRTQRSYEVFQTDSSADLYSHREYITHQLEPVVAKPHSPDNRDLAKNCSDVKVDRVYIGSCTGGKTEDFIAAARIFKDRKVKIPTFLVPATRQVYDDIYRLSIGGQTLAQIFEQAGCIGPAPPSCAACLGGPKDTFARINEPLVCVSTTNRNFPGRMGSKDGQVYLASPYTAAATALTGYVTDPRQVYDFGTEHRSAYSLVDSA
;
A
#
# COMPACT_ATOMS: atom_id res chain seq x y z
N MET A 1 -33.16 -27.82 -0.51
CA MET A 1 -32.93 -29.04 -1.33
C MET A 1 -33.61 -29.03 -2.70
N ILE A 2 -34.92 -28.75 -2.81
CA ILE A 2 -35.64 -28.70 -4.11
C ILE A 2 -34.91 -27.80 -5.14
N LEU A 3 -34.48 -26.60 -4.73
CA LEU A 3 -33.68 -25.65 -5.52
C LEU A 3 -32.30 -26.15 -5.98
N VAL A 4 -31.71 -27.14 -5.29
CA VAL A 4 -30.44 -27.76 -5.69
C VAL A 4 -30.74 -28.87 -6.70
N SER A 5 -31.72 -29.73 -6.39
CA SER A 5 -32.14 -30.82 -7.28
C SER A 5 -32.63 -30.32 -8.64
N SER A 6 -33.31 -29.16 -8.71
CA SER A 6 -33.80 -28.58 -9.96
C SER A 6 -32.69 -27.99 -10.85
N ARG A 7 -31.48 -27.73 -10.31
CA ARG A 7 -30.33 -27.20 -11.06
C ARG A 7 -29.29 -28.27 -11.45
N MET A 8 -29.50 -29.54 -11.11
CA MET A 8 -28.55 -30.64 -11.35
C MET A 8 -28.70 -31.34 -12.72
N GLY A 9 -29.34 -30.68 -13.71
CA GLY A 9 -29.59 -31.27 -15.03
C GLY A 9 -28.33 -31.76 -15.76
N CYS A 10 -27.16 -31.15 -15.50
CA CYS A 10 -25.89 -31.45 -16.17
C CYS A 10 -25.06 -32.61 -15.56
N LEU A 11 -25.58 -33.34 -14.57
CA LEU A 11 -24.89 -34.48 -13.95
C LEU A 11 -25.50 -35.81 -14.40
N ASN A 12 -24.64 -36.77 -14.75
CA ASN A 12 -25.05 -38.14 -15.05
C ASN A 12 -25.68 -38.83 -13.81
N GLU A 13 -26.44 -39.90 -14.05
CA GLU A 13 -27.25 -40.58 -13.02
C GLU A 13 -26.40 -40.98 -11.80
N THR A 14 -25.22 -41.56 -12.04
CA THR A 14 -24.27 -42.00 -11.01
C THR A 14 -23.83 -40.86 -10.10
N ASN A 15 -23.36 -39.73 -10.67
CA ASN A 15 -22.92 -38.59 -9.87
C ASN A 15 -24.09 -37.92 -9.14
N ARG A 16 -25.29 -37.94 -9.73
CA ARG A 16 -26.52 -37.44 -9.10
C ARG A 16 -26.89 -38.28 -7.87
N GLN A 17 -26.67 -39.60 -7.90
CA GLN A 17 -26.85 -40.48 -6.74
C GLN A 17 -25.78 -40.30 -5.65
N VAL A 18 -24.51 -40.11 -6.04
CA VAL A 18 -23.42 -39.81 -5.08
C VAL A 18 -23.70 -38.53 -4.30
N VAL A 19 -24.07 -37.44 -4.98
CA VAL A 19 -24.39 -36.17 -4.33
C VAL A 19 -25.64 -36.27 -3.45
N LYS A 20 -26.68 -37.01 -3.89
CA LYS A 20 -27.85 -37.29 -3.03
C LYS A 20 -27.48 -38.02 -1.74
N ARG A 21 -26.64 -39.07 -1.82
CA ARG A 21 -26.14 -39.80 -0.64
C ARG A 21 -25.28 -38.92 0.26
N PHE A 22 -24.40 -38.10 -0.31
CA PHE A 22 -23.55 -37.17 0.45
C PHE A 22 -24.38 -36.15 1.24
N ILE A 23 -25.38 -35.51 0.60
CA ILE A 23 -26.27 -34.56 1.29
C ILE A 23 -27.09 -35.27 2.37
N LEU A 24 -27.60 -36.47 2.11
CA LEU A 24 -28.35 -37.25 3.12
C LEU A 24 -27.47 -37.58 4.35
N PHE A 25 -26.20 -37.92 4.11
CA PHE A 25 -25.21 -38.19 5.16
C PHE A 25 -24.88 -36.93 5.97
N SER A 26 -24.66 -35.79 5.32
CA SER A 26 -24.45 -34.48 5.99
C SER A 26 -25.66 -34.05 6.83
N VAL A 27 -26.90 -34.27 6.34
CA VAL A 27 -28.12 -34.00 7.11
C VAL A 27 -28.21 -34.89 8.35
N LEU A 28 -27.89 -36.18 8.24
CA LEU A 28 -27.85 -37.11 9.38
C LEU A 28 -26.79 -36.68 10.42
N LEU A 29 -25.59 -36.31 9.98
CA LEU A 29 -24.50 -35.82 10.83
C LEU A 29 -24.84 -34.52 11.58
N LEU A 30 -25.63 -33.63 10.98
CA LEU A 30 -26.02 -32.36 11.59
C LEU A 30 -27.27 -32.46 12.48
N THR A 31 -28.23 -33.33 12.13
CA THR A 31 -29.51 -33.44 12.84
C THR A 31 -29.45 -34.37 14.05
N LEU A 32 -28.70 -35.47 14.00
CA LEU A 32 -28.64 -36.44 15.09
C LEU A 32 -28.05 -35.83 16.39
N PRO A 33 -26.95 -35.04 16.38
CA PRO A 33 -26.44 -34.40 17.58
C PRO A 33 -27.38 -33.35 18.15
N LEU A 34 -28.08 -32.59 17.28
CA LEU A 34 -29.06 -31.59 17.69
C LEU A 34 -30.27 -32.25 18.37
N PHE A 35 -30.72 -33.41 17.86
CA PHE A 35 -31.81 -34.17 18.46
C PHE A 35 -31.41 -34.75 19.83
N ILE A 36 -30.19 -35.27 19.97
CA ILE A 36 -29.63 -35.73 21.24
C ILE A 36 -29.52 -34.56 22.25
N PHE A 37 -29.04 -33.40 21.81
CA PHE A 37 -28.94 -32.19 22.64
C PHE A 37 -30.31 -31.72 23.15
N LEU A 38 -31.32 -31.64 22.26
CA LEU A 38 -32.69 -31.25 22.62
C LEU A 38 -33.38 -32.29 23.51
N TYR A 39 -33.12 -33.58 23.32
CA TYR A 39 -33.62 -34.66 24.18
C TYR A 39 -33.03 -34.59 25.60
N ILE A 40 -31.74 -34.27 25.71
CA ILE A 40 -31.07 -34.03 27.00
C ILE A 40 -31.61 -32.77 27.68
N GLN A 41 -31.78 -31.65 26.94
CA GLN A 41 -32.36 -30.42 27.51
C GLN A 41 -33.81 -30.58 27.98
N ARG A 42 -34.63 -31.41 27.34
CA ARG A 42 -36.00 -31.73 27.78
C ARG A 42 -36.07 -32.72 28.95
N GLY A 43 -34.97 -32.99 29.64
CA GLY A 43 -34.92 -33.80 30.86
C GLY A 43 -34.79 -35.31 30.65
N GLY A 44 -34.76 -35.79 29.41
CA GLY A 44 -34.62 -37.22 29.08
C GLY A 44 -33.32 -37.87 29.58
N GLY A 45 -32.26 -37.07 29.77
CA GLY A 45 -30.96 -37.55 30.26
C GLY A 45 -30.98 -38.17 31.66
N SER A 46 -31.95 -37.81 32.51
CA SER A 46 -32.06 -38.31 33.90
C SER A 46 -32.34 -39.81 33.97
N PHE A 47 -33.05 -40.36 32.97
CA PHE A 47 -33.39 -41.79 32.93
C PHE A 47 -32.19 -42.65 32.51
N LEU A 48 -31.47 -42.25 31.45
CA LEU A 48 -30.31 -42.99 30.95
C LEU A 48 -29.13 -42.98 31.95
N LEU A 49 -28.86 -41.83 32.58
CA LEU A 49 -27.74 -41.67 33.53
C LEU A 49 -27.97 -42.45 34.83
N LYS A 50 -29.22 -42.65 35.27
CA LYS A 50 -29.54 -43.54 36.39
C LYS A 50 -29.45 -45.02 36.05
N TYR A 51 -29.79 -45.42 34.81
CA TYR A 51 -29.73 -46.82 34.40
C TYR A 51 -28.29 -47.34 34.19
N LEU A 52 -27.33 -46.44 33.90
CA LEU A 52 -25.93 -46.79 33.64
C LEU A 52 -24.98 -46.51 34.82
N GLY A 53 -25.40 -45.77 35.85
CA GLY A 53 -24.71 -45.70 37.14
C GLY A 53 -23.35 -44.97 37.14
N TRP A 54 -23.18 -43.92 36.33
CA TRP A 54 -21.87 -43.26 36.16
C TRP A 54 -21.64 -42.04 37.06
N ARG A 55 -20.49 -42.03 37.74
CA ARG A 55 -19.91 -40.91 38.50
C ARG A 55 -18.38 -40.91 38.25
N ASN A 56 -17.83 -39.95 37.48
CA ASN A 56 -16.47 -39.37 37.64
C ASN A 56 -16.01 -38.48 36.46
N SER A 57 -15.06 -37.59 36.73
CA SER A 57 -14.60 -36.50 35.83
C SER A 57 -13.77 -36.90 34.60
N LEU A 58 -13.34 -38.16 34.47
CA LEU A 58 -12.67 -38.62 33.23
C LEU A 58 -13.59 -38.55 31.99
N GLN A 59 -14.90 -38.66 32.19
CA GLN A 59 -15.87 -38.75 31.09
C GLN A 59 -16.15 -37.39 30.44
N THR A 60 -16.03 -36.28 31.19
CA THR A 60 -16.04 -34.91 30.63
C THR A 60 -14.89 -34.70 29.64
N SER A 61 -13.72 -35.27 29.89
CA SER A 61 -12.57 -35.19 28.98
C SER A 61 -12.79 -36.01 27.70
N ALA A 62 -13.40 -37.19 27.81
CA ALA A 62 -13.77 -38.01 26.65
C ALA A 62 -14.84 -37.33 25.77
N PHE A 63 -15.84 -36.70 26.40
CA PHE A 63 -16.86 -35.92 25.69
C PHE A 63 -16.22 -34.71 24.97
N LEU A 64 -15.33 -33.98 25.64
CA LEU A 64 -14.61 -32.85 25.04
C LEU A 64 -13.74 -33.28 23.84
N ALA A 65 -13.07 -34.44 23.94
CA ALA A 65 -12.29 -35.01 22.84
C ALA A 65 -13.17 -35.37 21.63
N ILE A 66 -14.35 -35.96 21.84
CA ILE A 66 -15.32 -36.25 20.76
C ILE A 66 -15.79 -34.96 20.08
N VAL A 67 -16.11 -33.92 20.86
CA VAL A 67 -16.52 -32.61 20.33
C VAL A 67 -15.39 -31.96 19.52
N ILE A 68 -14.14 -32.02 19.99
CA ILE A 68 -12.97 -31.49 19.25
C ILE A 68 -12.77 -32.24 17.92
N VAL A 69 -12.84 -33.57 17.93
CA VAL A 69 -12.75 -34.38 16.69
C VAL A 69 -13.88 -34.04 15.72
N GLN A 70 -15.10 -33.82 16.22
CA GLN A 70 -16.23 -33.39 15.38
C GLN A 70 -16.03 -31.98 14.79
N ILE A 71 -15.52 -31.01 15.56
CA ILE A 71 -15.21 -29.66 15.04
C ILE A 71 -14.15 -29.70 13.95
N VAL A 72 -13.11 -30.55 14.11
CA VAL A 72 -12.07 -30.74 13.09
C VAL A 72 -12.65 -31.37 11.83
N LEU A 73 -13.48 -32.41 11.95
CA LEU A 73 -14.14 -33.05 10.81
C LEU A 73 -15.09 -32.10 10.07
N ILE A 74 -15.91 -31.32 10.79
CA ILE A 74 -16.81 -30.32 10.20
C ILE A 74 -16.01 -29.24 9.46
N SER A 75 -14.91 -28.76 10.05
CA SER A 75 -14.02 -27.77 9.44
C SER A 75 -13.38 -28.32 8.15
N TYR A 76 -12.99 -29.60 8.14
CA TYR A 76 -12.44 -30.27 6.96
C TYR A 76 -13.49 -30.43 5.84
N VAL A 77 -14.74 -30.76 6.18
CA VAL A 77 -15.85 -30.83 5.22
C VAL A 77 -16.17 -29.46 4.63
N ILE A 78 -16.20 -28.39 5.43
CA ILE A 78 -16.44 -27.02 4.95
C ILE A 78 -15.30 -26.55 4.02
N LEU A 79 -14.05 -26.89 4.33
CA LEU A 79 -12.91 -26.61 3.45
C LEU A 79 -13.01 -27.39 2.12
N ALA A 80 -13.41 -28.66 2.17
CA ALA A 80 -13.64 -29.47 0.97
C ALA A 80 -14.80 -28.93 0.11
N GLU A 81 -15.92 -28.53 0.71
CA GLU A 81 -17.05 -27.92 -0.02
C GLU A 81 -16.64 -26.59 -0.69
N ASN A 82 -15.94 -25.71 0.03
CA ASN A 82 -15.43 -24.45 -0.54
C ASN A 82 -14.43 -24.69 -1.69
N TRP A 83 -13.55 -25.70 -1.56
CA TRP A 83 -12.59 -26.06 -2.60
C TRP A 83 -13.30 -26.59 -3.86
N VAL A 84 -14.25 -27.52 -3.70
CA VAL A 84 -15.08 -28.06 -4.80
C VAL A 84 -15.91 -26.95 -5.46
N TYR A 85 -16.53 -26.06 -4.68
CA TYR A 85 -17.31 -24.94 -5.22
C TYR A 85 -16.46 -23.95 -6.02
N THR A 86 -15.27 -23.62 -5.53
CA THR A 86 -14.32 -22.71 -6.20
C THR A 86 -13.79 -23.32 -7.50
N LYS A 87 -13.43 -24.61 -7.48
CA LYS A 87 -13.02 -25.34 -8.70
C LYS A 87 -14.17 -25.49 -9.71
N CYS A 88 -15.41 -25.74 -9.26
CA CYS A 88 -16.57 -25.76 -10.16
C CYS A 88 -16.79 -24.42 -10.86
N LYS A 89 -16.70 -23.29 -10.15
CA LYS A 89 -16.77 -21.95 -10.77
C LYS A 89 -15.68 -21.75 -11.82
N TRP A 90 -14.44 -22.15 -11.52
CA TRP A 90 -13.32 -22.00 -12.45
C TRP A 90 -13.45 -22.88 -13.70
N ILE A 91 -13.95 -24.12 -13.57
CA ILE A 91 -14.25 -25.02 -14.70
C ILE A 91 -15.32 -24.41 -15.62
N ILE A 92 -16.34 -23.76 -15.07
CA ILE A 92 -17.38 -23.03 -15.84
C ILE A 92 -16.75 -21.85 -16.59
N GLN A 93 -15.80 -21.14 -15.98
CA GLN A 93 -15.10 -20.01 -16.61
C GLN A 93 -14.15 -20.46 -17.74
N VAL A 94 -13.34 -21.49 -17.52
CA VAL A 94 -12.45 -22.06 -18.55
C VAL A 94 -13.23 -22.65 -19.73
N LYS A 95 -14.42 -23.25 -19.49
CA LYS A 95 -15.31 -23.68 -20.59
C LYS A 95 -15.86 -22.51 -21.42
N ARG A 96 -16.02 -21.32 -20.83
CA ARG A 96 -16.41 -20.09 -21.55
C ARG A 96 -15.29 -19.60 -22.49
N GLU A 97 -14.03 -19.86 -22.15
CA GLU A 97 -12.83 -19.37 -22.87
C GLU A 97 -12.30 -20.32 -23.97
N ARG A 98 -13.00 -21.42 -24.29
CA ARG A 98 -12.72 -22.37 -25.40
C ARG A 98 -11.32 -23.01 -25.49
N LYS A 99 -10.44 -22.89 -24.49
CA LYS A 99 -9.10 -23.53 -24.49
C LYS A 99 -9.17 -25.03 -24.17
N ARG A 100 -9.37 -25.88 -25.20
CA ARG A 100 -9.53 -27.34 -25.07
C ARG A 100 -8.27 -28.08 -24.55
N GLU A 101 -7.08 -27.67 -24.97
CA GLU A 101 -5.83 -28.41 -24.71
C GLU A 101 -5.43 -28.40 -23.24
N ASN A 102 -5.58 -27.24 -22.57
CA ASN A 102 -5.32 -27.10 -21.13
C ASN A 102 -6.22 -27.98 -20.26
N LEU A 103 -7.40 -28.39 -20.75
CA LEU A 103 -8.34 -29.19 -19.98
C LEU A 103 -7.87 -30.65 -19.83
N ILE A 104 -7.23 -31.22 -20.86
CA ILE A 104 -6.82 -32.64 -20.87
C ILE A 104 -5.61 -32.85 -19.96
N VAL A 105 -4.59 -31.98 -20.08
CA VAL A 105 -3.40 -32.00 -19.23
C VAL A 105 -3.79 -31.80 -17.76
N PHE A 106 -4.73 -30.89 -17.48
CA PHE A 106 -5.21 -30.66 -16.13
C PHE A 106 -6.05 -31.82 -15.56
N LEU A 107 -6.91 -32.47 -16.37
CA LEU A 107 -7.68 -33.64 -15.90
C LEU A 107 -6.76 -34.80 -15.49
N SER A 108 -5.69 -35.07 -16.26
CA SER A 108 -4.67 -36.06 -15.89
C SER A 108 -3.94 -35.70 -14.59
N PHE A 109 -3.63 -34.41 -14.39
CA PHE A 109 -3.01 -33.92 -13.15
C PHE A 109 -3.95 -34.05 -11.93
N VAL A 110 -5.24 -33.73 -12.11
CA VAL A 110 -6.27 -33.84 -11.05
C VAL A 110 -6.47 -35.30 -10.64
N GLU A 111 -6.58 -36.23 -11.59
CA GLU A 111 -6.72 -37.66 -11.31
C GLU A 111 -5.54 -38.18 -10.48
N LYS A 112 -4.32 -37.75 -10.81
CA LYS A 112 -3.09 -38.11 -10.09
C LYS A 112 -2.98 -37.48 -8.69
N SER A 113 -3.45 -36.24 -8.51
CA SER A 113 -3.51 -35.59 -7.18
C SER A 113 -4.53 -36.30 -6.29
N MET A 114 -5.73 -36.56 -6.82
CA MET A 114 -6.81 -37.24 -6.09
C MET A 114 -6.40 -38.65 -5.64
N SER A 115 -5.71 -39.45 -6.48
CA SER A 115 -5.22 -40.76 -6.06
C SER A 115 -4.18 -40.66 -4.93
N THR A 116 -3.32 -39.65 -4.98
CA THR A 116 -2.23 -39.45 -3.99
C THR A 116 -2.80 -39.02 -2.64
N GLU A 117 -3.78 -38.12 -2.65
CA GLU A 117 -4.47 -37.63 -1.45
C GLU A 117 -5.36 -38.72 -0.83
N MET A 118 -6.08 -39.52 -1.64
CA MET A 118 -6.84 -40.68 -1.13
C MET A 118 -5.97 -41.74 -0.46
N ASN A 119 -4.81 -42.07 -1.06
CA ASN A 119 -3.86 -43.03 -0.47
C ASN A 119 -3.27 -42.51 0.85
N THR A 120 -3.03 -41.19 0.94
CA THR A 120 -2.58 -40.52 2.16
C THR A 120 -3.66 -40.59 3.25
N CYS A 121 -4.93 -40.32 2.92
CA CYS A 121 -6.05 -40.48 3.84
C CYS A 121 -6.23 -41.93 4.34
N GLN A 122 -6.11 -42.94 3.46
CA GLN A 122 -6.18 -44.35 3.87
C GLN A 122 -5.04 -44.73 4.83
N SER A 123 -3.84 -44.19 4.62
CA SER A 123 -2.67 -44.43 5.46
C SER A 123 -2.81 -43.77 6.85
N ILE A 124 -3.39 -42.58 6.92
CA ILE A 124 -3.70 -41.91 8.20
C ILE A 124 -4.80 -42.68 8.97
N LEU A 125 -5.82 -43.19 8.28
CA LEU A 125 -6.90 -43.98 8.89
C LEU A 125 -6.40 -45.34 9.42
N SER A 126 -5.50 -46.03 8.72
CA SER A 126 -4.91 -47.29 9.20
C SER A 126 -3.98 -47.08 10.40
N PHE A 127 -3.18 -46.01 10.38
CA PHE A 127 -2.32 -45.62 11.50
C PHE A 127 -3.12 -45.24 12.76
N SER A 128 -4.27 -44.57 12.59
CA SER A 128 -5.20 -44.24 13.67
C SER A 128 -5.79 -45.49 14.34
N ASN A 129 -6.34 -46.42 13.55
CA ASN A 129 -6.98 -47.63 14.08
C ASN A 129 -6.01 -48.55 14.84
N ASN A 130 -4.80 -48.77 14.30
CA ASN A 130 -3.84 -49.68 14.92
C ASN A 130 -3.33 -49.16 16.28
N ASN A 131 -3.12 -47.86 16.43
CA ASN A 131 -2.72 -47.27 17.70
C ASN A 131 -3.85 -47.25 18.74
N PHE A 132 -5.10 -47.05 18.33
CA PHE A 132 -6.24 -47.00 19.26
C PHE A 132 -6.51 -48.37 19.92
N VAL A 133 -6.37 -49.46 19.15
CA VAL A 133 -6.53 -50.83 19.66
C VAL A 133 -5.40 -51.21 20.63
N SER A 134 -4.15 -50.79 20.38
CA SER A 134 -3.03 -51.10 21.29
C SER A 134 -3.16 -50.41 22.65
N VAL A 135 -3.64 -49.16 22.69
CA VAL A 135 -3.89 -48.41 23.93
C VAL A 135 -4.97 -49.07 24.78
N LEU A 136 -6.08 -49.51 24.15
CA LEU A 136 -7.16 -50.22 24.84
C LEU A 136 -6.71 -51.56 25.45
N LEU A 137 -5.93 -52.35 24.71
CA LEU A 137 -5.41 -53.64 25.21
C LEU A 137 -4.36 -53.48 26.32
N SER A 138 -3.56 -52.41 26.30
CA SER A 138 -2.56 -52.15 27.36
C SER A 138 -3.19 -51.75 28.71
N SER A 139 -4.40 -51.19 28.68
CA SER A 139 -5.09 -50.62 29.86
C SER A 139 -5.81 -51.67 30.72
N ALA A 140 -5.90 -52.93 30.27
CA ALA A 140 -6.69 -53.97 30.92
C ALA A 140 -5.93 -54.80 31.99
N LYS A 141 -4.66 -54.48 32.30
CA LYS A 141 -3.84 -55.26 33.26
C LYS A 141 -2.96 -54.40 34.19
N LYS A 142 -3.48 -54.04 35.38
CA LYS A 142 -2.75 -53.99 36.68
C LYS A 142 -3.65 -53.47 37.83
N PRO A 143 -3.58 -54.04 39.06
CA PRO A 143 -4.30 -53.54 40.23
C PRO A 143 -3.51 -52.49 41.04
N LEU A 144 -4.23 -51.73 41.89
CA LEU A 144 -3.75 -50.61 42.71
C LEU A 144 -2.83 -51.01 43.89
N LYS A 145 -1.89 -50.12 44.25
CA LYS A 145 -1.39 -49.89 45.63
C LYS A 145 -1.03 -48.40 45.84
N SER A 146 -0.95 -47.97 47.10
CA SER A 146 -1.08 -46.59 47.60
C SER A 146 0.19 -46.00 48.25
N GLN A 147 0.30 -44.65 48.35
CA GLN A 147 0.40 -43.87 49.62
C GLN A 147 0.90 -42.40 49.48
N ASN A 148 0.31 -41.50 50.29
CA ASN A 148 0.81 -40.32 51.06
C ASN A 148 1.83 -39.33 50.40
N ILE A 149 1.62 -37.99 50.31
CA ILE A 149 1.24 -36.90 51.27
C ILE A 149 2.34 -36.52 52.28
N LEU A 150 2.81 -35.25 52.24
CA LEU A 150 3.08 -34.40 53.42
C LEU A 150 3.08 -32.87 53.08
N PHE A 151 2.95 -32.00 54.10
CA PHE A 151 2.68 -30.55 54.02
C PHE A 151 3.78 -29.68 54.70
N GLY A 152 3.87 -28.39 54.34
CA GLY A 152 4.65 -27.35 55.07
C GLY A 152 4.25 -25.90 54.69
N LYS A 153 4.29 -24.93 55.63
CA LYS A 153 3.69 -23.57 55.49
C LYS A 153 4.43 -22.47 56.31
N ARG A 154 4.19 -21.17 55.96
CA ARG A 154 4.35 -19.90 56.77
C ARG A 154 5.80 -19.35 56.95
N LYS A 155 6.07 -18.04 57.18
CA LYS A 155 5.35 -16.73 57.01
C LYS A 155 6.35 -15.52 57.04
N TRP A 156 5.84 -14.29 56.84
CA TRP A 156 6.52 -12.97 56.79
C TRP A 156 7.06 -12.38 58.12
N GLY A 157 7.94 -11.36 58.02
CA GLY A 157 8.24 -10.36 59.08
C GLY A 157 9.08 -9.15 58.57
N THR A 158 8.90 -7.94 59.15
CA THR A 158 9.49 -6.64 58.73
C THR A 158 10.05 -5.82 59.91
N SER A 159 11.12 -5.02 59.74
CA SER A 159 11.37 -3.73 60.46
C SER A 159 12.71 -3.03 60.04
N THR A 160 13.03 -1.87 60.62
CA THR A 160 13.82 -0.77 60.00
C THR A 160 14.97 -0.17 60.84
N LEU A 161 15.87 0.57 60.15
CA LEU A 161 16.64 1.77 60.58
C LEU A 161 17.85 1.69 61.55
N LYS A 162 19.02 2.19 61.08
CA LYS A 162 19.82 3.26 61.76
C LYS A 162 20.86 3.95 60.84
N LYS A 163 21.22 5.19 61.18
CA LYS A 163 22.10 6.13 60.43
C LYS A 163 23.55 6.17 60.94
N LYS A 164 24.50 6.63 60.11
CA LYS A 164 25.55 7.60 60.52
C LYS A 164 26.04 8.47 59.33
N LYS A 165 26.71 9.59 59.62
CA LYS A 165 26.97 10.78 58.76
C LYS A 165 28.48 11.09 58.62
N ASN A 166 28.79 12.07 57.75
CA ASN A 166 29.99 12.97 57.65
C ASN A 166 31.13 12.51 56.73
N ARG A 167 31.84 13.39 55.98
CA ARG A 167 31.62 14.81 55.58
C ARG A 167 32.56 15.19 54.39
N GLN A 168 32.14 16.19 53.60
CA GLN A 168 32.86 17.21 52.77
C GLN A 168 34.41 17.17 52.66
N GLY A 169 35.04 17.62 51.55
CA GLY A 169 34.56 18.23 50.30
C GLY A 169 35.73 18.81 49.45
N GLN A 170 35.43 19.48 48.32
CA GLN A 170 36.24 20.45 47.49
C GLN A 170 37.78 20.24 47.32
N GLY A 171 38.43 20.34 46.17
CA GLY A 171 38.13 20.87 44.82
C GLY A 171 39.43 21.48 44.23
N PHE A 172 39.55 21.62 42.88
CA PHE A 172 40.45 22.52 42.09
C PHE A 172 40.97 21.90 40.76
N VAL A 173 41.05 22.75 39.74
CA VAL A 173 41.73 22.58 38.44
C VAL A 173 42.32 23.96 38.07
N PRO A 174 43.62 24.06 37.72
CA PRO A 174 44.03 24.46 36.35
C PRO A 174 45.37 23.80 35.92
N SER A 175 46.00 24.04 34.77
CA SER A 175 45.66 24.23 33.34
C SER A 175 46.99 24.60 32.62
N VAL A 176 47.13 24.28 31.33
CA VAL A 176 48.08 24.89 30.34
C VAL A 176 49.62 24.82 30.56
N GLN A 177 50.35 24.25 29.57
CA GLN A 177 51.38 24.97 28.80
C GLN A 177 51.85 24.24 27.53
N ARG A 178 52.16 25.02 26.47
CA ARG A 178 52.82 24.61 25.21
C ARG A 178 54.35 24.67 25.35
N LYS A 179 55.08 23.98 24.46
CA LYS A 179 56.36 24.48 23.91
C LYS A 179 56.68 23.87 22.54
N ASP A 180 57.00 24.72 21.57
CA ASP A 180 57.57 24.38 20.27
C ASP A 180 59.10 24.50 20.32
N THR A 181 59.83 23.71 19.53
CA THR A 181 61.17 24.07 18.99
C THR A 181 61.50 23.24 17.73
N ASN A 182 61.98 23.91 16.68
CA ASN A 182 62.59 23.31 15.48
C ASN A 182 64.11 23.13 15.66
N LEU A 183 64.76 22.23 14.89
CA LEU A 183 65.86 22.55 13.93
C LEU A 183 66.60 21.32 13.32
N THR A 184 66.49 21.22 11.98
CA THR A 184 67.53 20.89 10.96
C THR A 184 68.44 19.63 10.96
N THR A 185 68.27 18.87 9.86
CA THR A 185 69.27 18.29 8.91
C THR A 185 70.33 17.26 9.33
N PHE A 186 70.35 16.12 8.61
CA PHE A 186 71.51 15.64 7.84
C PHE A 186 71.06 14.71 6.68
N GLN A 187 71.75 14.75 5.53
CA GLN A 187 71.64 13.80 4.40
C GLN A 187 73.00 13.12 4.18
N PRO A 188 73.04 11.95 3.52
CA PRO A 188 73.77 11.89 2.25
C PRO A 188 73.08 11.07 1.13
N LEU A 189 73.48 11.34 -0.12
CA LEU A 189 73.11 10.58 -1.35
C LEU A 189 73.89 9.25 -1.41
N THR A 190 73.54 8.19 -2.14
CA THR A 190 72.93 8.02 -3.49
C THR A 190 71.99 6.78 -3.47
N ALA A 191 71.49 6.10 -4.52
CA ALA A 191 71.71 6.12 -5.98
C ALA A 191 70.44 5.68 -6.76
N THR A 192 70.49 5.70 -8.09
CA THR A 192 69.40 5.36 -9.02
C THR A 192 69.50 3.97 -9.65
N VAL A 193 68.40 3.21 -9.69
CA VAL A 193 68.06 2.28 -10.80
C VAL A 193 66.55 2.33 -11.04
N ALA A 194 66.13 2.52 -12.29
CA ALA A 194 64.72 2.45 -12.69
C ALA A 194 64.40 1.08 -13.34
N PRO A 195 63.22 0.48 -13.10
CA PRO A 195 62.83 -0.77 -13.74
C PRO A 195 62.41 -0.56 -15.20
N PRO A 196 62.53 -1.58 -16.07
CA PRO A 196 62.43 -1.41 -17.52
C PRO A 196 60.99 -1.27 -18.02
N LYS A 197 60.80 -0.42 -19.05
CA LYS A 197 59.59 -0.37 -19.86
C LYS A 197 59.51 -1.62 -20.76
N SER A 198 58.77 -2.65 -20.35
CA SER A 198 58.37 -3.72 -21.27
C SER A 198 57.08 -3.32 -22.00
N SER A 199 57.16 -3.05 -23.29
CA SER A 199 55.98 -2.87 -24.17
C SER A 199 55.27 -4.21 -24.39
N ARG A 200 54.45 -4.63 -23.42
CA ARG A 200 53.39 -5.60 -23.70
C ARG A 200 52.20 -4.86 -24.26
N HIS A 201 51.91 -5.09 -25.55
CA HIS A 201 50.56 -4.92 -26.06
C HIS A 201 49.63 -5.86 -25.27
N VAL A 202 49.07 -5.35 -24.18
CA VAL A 202 47.82 -5.90 -23.67
C VAL A 202 46.78 -5.51 -24.71
N ALA A 203 46.55 -6.41 -25.67
CA ALA A 203 45.35 -6.36 -26.46
C ALA A 203 44.20 -6.25 -25.46
N SER A 204 43.45 -5.15 -25.53
CA SER A 204 42.24 -5.01 -24.74
C SER A 204 41.28 -6.07 -25.25
N SER A 205 41.29 -7.24 -24.61
CA SER A 205 40.14 -8.11 -24.58
C SER A 205 39.04 -7.31 -23.89
N VAL A 206 38.34 -6.52 -24.69
CA VAL A 206 36.96 -6.15 -24.41
C VAL A 206 36.27 -7.50 -24.30
N SER A 207 36.19 -7.99 -23.06
CA SER A 207 35.25 -9.05 -22.76
C SER A 207 33.91 -8.45 -23.11
N ASN A 208 33.33 -8.91 -24.22
CA ASN A 208 31.93 -8.70 -24.54
C ASN A 208 31.12 -9.45 -23.48
N SER A 209 31.14 -8.94 -22.25
CA SER A 209 30.15 -9.23 -21.24
C SER A 209 28.85 -8.78 -21.86
N VAL A 210 28.08 -9.75 -22.36
CA VAL A 210 26.76 -9.51 -22.96
C VAL A 210 25.95 -8.76 -21.92
N GLN A 211 25.84 -7.44 -22.06
CA GLN A 211 25.00 -6.64 -21.19
C GLN A 211 23.60 -7.21 -21.32
N HIS A 212 23.10 -7.80 -20.24
CA HIS A 212 21.72 -8.21 -20.18
C HIS A 212 20.87 -6.94 -20.25
N PRO A 213 20.04 -6.77 -21.30
CA PRO A 213 19.17 -5.61 -21.41
C PRO A 213 18.23 -5.55 -20.20
N MET A 214 18.11 -4.37 -19.60
CA MET A 214 17.33 -4.17 -18.37
C MET A 214 16.33 -3.03 -18.55
N THR A 215 15.16 -3.21 -17.95
CA THR A 215 14.16 -2.15 -17.79
C THR A 215 14.64 -1.10 -16.78
N LEU A 216 14.01 0.07 -16.78
CA LEU A 216 14.30 1.18 -15.88
C LEU A 216 14.31 0.73 -14.41
N THR A 217 13.28 0.00 -13.97
CA THR A 217 13.26 -0.54 -12.60
C THR A 217 14.42 -1.51 -12.34
N GLU A 218 14.76 -2.40 -13.28
CA GLU A 218 15.85 -3.37 -13.07
C GLU A 218 17.21 -2.69 -12.96
N LYS A 219 17.48 -1.62 -13.73
CA LYS A 219 18.72 -0.83 -13.61
C LYS A 219 18.85 -0.14 -12.25
N ILE A 220 17.76 0.47 -11.78
CA ILE A 220 17.70 1.09 -10.44
C ILE A 220 17.97 0.04 -9.36
N LEU A 221 17.32 -1.12 -9.48
CA LEU A 221 17.44 -2.21 -8.51
C LEU A 221 18.80 -2.94 -8.57
N SER A 222 19.43 -3.05 -9.75
CA SER A 222 20.77 -3.62 -9.87
C SER A 222 21.81 -2.72 -9.20
N LYS A 223 21.74 -1.40 -9.44
CA LYS A 223 22.53 -0.40 -8.72
C LYS A 223 22.29 -0.49 -7.21
N ALA A 224 21.05 -0.44 -6.75
CA ALA A 224 20.73 -0.46 -5.33
C ALA A 224 21.15 -1.76 -4.62
N ALA A 225 21.21 -2.89 -5.34
CA ALA A 225 21.73 -4.16 -4.85
C ALA A 225 23.25 -4.34 -5.00
N ASN A 226 23.98 -3.35 -5.56
CA ASN A 226 25.39 -3.46 -5.94
C ASN A 226 25.69 -4.68 -6.86
N ARG A 227 24.81 -4.92 -7.84
CA ARG A 227 24.91 -6.02 -8.81
C ARG A 227 24.99 -5.51 -10.25
N PRO A 228 25.75 -6.18 -11.15
CA PRO A 228 25.84 -5.76 -12.55
C PRO A 228 24.54 -5.98 -13.34
N CYS A 229 23.70 -6.92 -12.91
CA CYS A 229 22.35 -7.12 -13.42
C CYS A 229 21.47 -7.84 -12.37
N VAL A 230 20.15 -7.72 -12.56
CA VAL A 230 19.10 -8.45 -11.84
C VAL A 230 18.05 -8.93 -12.86
N LYS A 231 17.16 -9.84 -12.46
CA LYS A 231 16.06 -10.33 -13.31
C LYS A 231 14.74 -10.40 -12.53
N PRO A 232 13.57 -10.35 -13.20
CA PRO A 232 12.29 -10.36 -12.51
C PRO A 232 12.07 -11.67 -11.75
N GLY A 233 11.54 -11.57 -10.54
CA GLY A 233 11.33 -12.71 -9.65
C GLY A 233 12.51 -13.05 -8.74
N GLU A 234 13.72 -12.52 -8.98
CA GLU A 234 14.83 -12.64 -8.04
C GLU A 234 14.53 -11.91 -6.72
N ASN A 235 14.96 -12.49 -5.60
CA ASN A 235 14.95 -11.81 -4.30
C ASN A 235 16.32 -11.15 -4.07
N ILE A 236 16.35 -9.85 -3.80
CA ILE A 236 17.57 -9.05 -3.68
C ILE A 236 17.54 -8.16 -2.44
N TRP A 237 18.68 -8.01 -1.79
CA TRP A 237 18.87 -6.96 -0.79
C TRP A 237 19.22 -5.65 -1.49
N VAL A 238 18.43 -4.62 -1.26
CA VAL A 238 18.67 -3.27 -1.79
C VAL A 238 19.05 -2.31 -0.68
N ASN A 239 19.98 -1.40 -0.96
CA ASN A 239 20.22 -0.23 -0.13
C ASN A 239 19.05 0.77 -0.31
N VAL A 240 18.70 1.48 0.76
CA VAL A 240 17.62 2.48 0.77
C VAL A 240 18.20 3.88 0.70
N ASP A 241 17.65 4.72 -0.17
CA ASP A 241 18.02 6.13 -0.29
C ASP A 241 17.10 7.06 0.48
N VAL A 242 15.82 6.72 0.58
CA VAL A 242 14.84 7.46 1.37
C VAL A 242 13.84 6.49 2.02
N LEU A 243 13.60 6.63 3.32
CA LEU A 243 12.44 6.09 4.02
C LEU A 243 11.52 7.24 4.42
N MET A 244 10.28 7.25 3.94
CA MET A 244 9.24 8.17 4.40
C MET A 244 8.27 7.49 5.37
N THR A 245 7.88 8.21 6.43
CA THR A 245 6.76 7.81 7.29
C THR A 245 5.93 9.01 7.75
N HIS A 246 4.73 8.73 8.29
CA HIS A 246 3.67 9.69 8.58
C HIS A 246 2.94 9.35 9.89
N ASP A 247 1.96 10.16 10.27
CA ASP A 247 1.27 10.11 11.57
C ASP A 247 0.48 8.82 11.84
N VAL A 248 0.04 8.09 10.81
CA VAL A 248 -0.71 6.84 11.04
C VAL A 248 0.24 5.67 11.29
N CYS A 249 1.31 5.56 10.50
CA CYS A 249 2.16 4.36 10.44
C CYS A 249 3.48 4.50 11.22
N GLY A 250 3.97 5.73 11.39
CA GLY A 250 5.24 6.00 12.05
C GLY A 250 5.31 5.52 13.51
N PRO A 251 4.29 5.73 14.38
CA PRO A 251 4.32 5.19 15.74
C PRO A 251 4.48 3.67 15.81
N GLY A 252 3.82 2.93 14.90
CA GLY A 252 3.97 1.47 14.81
C GLY A 252 5.36 1.06 14.29
N THR A 253 5.89 1.81 13.34
CA THR A 253 7.24 1.64 12.77
C THR A 253 8.33 1.86 13.84
N ILE A 254 8.22 2.95 14.61
CA ILE A 254 9.12 3.30 15.72
C ILE A 254 9.08 2.23 16.82
N GLY A 255 7.88 1.76 17.19
CA GLY A 255 7.72 0.71 18.19
C GLY A 255 8.33 -0.63 17.78
N ILE A 256 8.30 -0.98 16.49
CA ILE A 256 8.99 -2.18 15.97
C ILE A 256 10.51 -1.96 15.99
N PHE A 257 10.99 -0.82 15.48
CA PHE A 257 12.42 -0.48 15.50
C PHE A 257 13.01 -0.58 16.91
N LYS A 258 12.40 0.06 17.91
CA LYS A 258 12.84 0.01 19.31
C LYS A 258 12.77 -1.40 19.92
N ARG A 259 11.77 -2.21 19.55
CA ARG A 259 11.65 -3.60 20.03
C ARG A 259 12.72 -4.52 19.46
N GLU A 260 13.00 -4.45 18.17
CA GLU A 260 13.92 -5.39 17.49
C GLU A 260 15.39 -4.95 17.58
N PHE A 261 15.68 -3.65 17.62
CA PHE A 261 17.05 -3.11 17.68
C PHE A 261 17.43 -2.55 19.08
N GLY A 262 16.45 -2.36 19.97
CA GLY A 262 16.62 -1.86 21.33
C GLY A 262 16.28 -0.37 21.50
N GLU A 263 15.85 0.02 22.70
CA GLU A 263 15.37 1.38 23.02
C GLU A 263 16.37 2.51 22.73
N ASN A 264 17.68 2.21 22.81
CA ASN A 264 18.77 3.16 22.57
C ASN A 264 19.35 3.07 21.15
N ALA A 265 18.76 2.26 20.26
CA ALA A 265 19.23 2.10 18.90
C ALA A 265 19.21 3.44 18.14
N LYS A 266 20.13 3.59 17.18
CA LYS A 266 20.16 4.73 16.27
C LYS A 266 19.70 4.34 14.88
N VAL A 267 18.94 5.23 14.24
CA VAL A 267 18.54 5.04 12.84
C VAL A 267 19.78 4.99 11.95
N TRP A 268 19.72 4.22 10.86
CA TRP A 268 20.89 3.99 10.00
C TRP A 268 21.46 5.28 9.39
N ASP A 269 20.58 6.23 9.05
CA ASP A 269 20.93 7.55 8.50
C ASP A 269 19.78 8.56 8.77
N PRO A 270 19.97 9.54 9.68
CA PRO A 270 18.94 10.51 10.03
C PRO A 270 18.69 11.58 8.94
N GLU A 271 19.49 11.61 7.85
CA GLU A 271 19.23 12.42 6.66
C GLU A 271 18.54 11.64 5.52
N LYS A 272 18.30 10.34 5.69
CA LYS A 272 17.49 9.52 4.76
C LYS A 272 16.13 9.11 5.32
N VAL A 273 15.84 9.45 6.57
CA VAL A 273 14.52 9.31 7.19
C VAL A 273 13.75 10.62 7.05
N ILE A 274 12.58 10.58 6.41
CA ILE A 274 11.70 11.73 6.22
C ILE A 274 10.39 11.47 6.97
N ILE A 275 9.94 12.44 7.78
CA ILE A 275 8.73 12.31 8.59
C ILE A 275 7.78 13.46 8.24
N ILE A 276 6.61 13.13 7.69
CA ILE A 276 5.59 14.10 7.27
C ILE A 276 4.22 13.67 7.86
N PRO A 277 3.75 14.32 8.94
CA PRO A 277 2.36 14.19 9.40
C PRO A 277 1.39 14.85 8.42
N ASP A 278 0.35 14.17 7.95
CA ASP A 278 -0.59 14.72 6.95
C ASP A 278 -2.00 14.10 6.93
N HIS A 279 -2.22 13.00 7.66
CA HIS A 279 -3.48 12.25 7.60
C HIS A 279 -4.51 12.72 8.63
N TYR A 280 -4.17 12.67 9.92
CA TYR A 280 -5.10 12.95 11.04
C TYR A 280 -4.58 14.09 11.93
N ILE A 281 -4.11 15.17 11.31
CA ILE A 281 -3.45 16.28 12.01
C ILE A 281 -4.38 17.45 12.39
N PHE A 282 -5.53 17.59 11.70
CA PHE A 282 -6.54 18.63 11.93
C PHE A 282 -7.82 17.99 12.45
N THR A 283 -7.79 17.60 13.73
CA THR A 283 -8.88 16.91 14.43
C THR A 283 -8.76 17.11 15.94
N ALA A 284 -9.89 17.07 16.65
CA ALA A 284 -9.94 17.00 18.10
C ALA A 284 -9.62 15.60 18.67
N ASP A 285 -9.44 14.57 17.83
CA ASP A 285 -9.14 13.21 18.30
C ASP A 285 -7.77 13.14 18.99
N GLN A 286 -7.77 12.85 20.30
CA GLN A 286 -6.58 12.81 21.13
C GLN A 286 -5.61 11.67 20.74
N ARG A 287 -6.09 10.57 20.14
CA ARG A 287 -5.24 9.44 19.74
C ARG A 287 -4.48 9.77 18.46
N ALA A 288 -5.12 10.47 17.53
CA ALA A 288 -4.50 11.01 16.33
C ALA A 288 -3.43 12.06 16.70
N ASN A 289 -3.79 13.03 17.55
CA ASN A 289 -2.87 14.05 18.04
C ASN A 289 -1.61 13.45 18.72
N ARG A 290 -1.81 12.47 19.61
CA ARG A 290 -0.72 11.74 20.28
C ARG A 290 0.26 11.08 19.31
N ASN A 291 -0.20 10.61 18.14
CA ASN A 291 0.70 9.98 17.18
C ASN A 291 1.75 10.98 16.64
N VAL A 292 1.35 12.23 16.37
CA VAL A 292 2.27 13.30 15.95
C VAL A 292 3.26 13.64 17.08
N ASP A 293 2.82 13.56 18.33
CA ASP A 293 3.70 13.81 19.48
C ASP A 293 4.77 12.71 19.63
N ILE A 294 4.43 11.44 19.36
CA ILE A 294 5.38 10.31 19.26
C ILE A 294 6.40 10.54 18.12
N LEU A 295 5.94 11.01 16.95
CA LEU A 295 6.83 11.36 15.84
C LEU A 295 7.82 12.46 16.22
N ARG A 296 7.34 13.52 16.89
CA ARG A 296 8.17 14.65 17.35
C ARG A 296 9.21 14.22 18.37
N GLU A 297 8.84 13.37 19.32
CA GLU A 297 9.78 12.81 20.29
C GLU A 297 10.86 11.97 19.61
N PHE A 298 10.48 11.06 18.71
CA PHE A 298 11.43 10.24 17.95
C PHE A 298 12.35 11.06 17.06
N ALA A 299 11.80 12.06 16.35
CA ALA A 299 12.57 12.98 15.51
C ALA A 299 13.68 13.69 16.32
N ARG A 300 13.34 14.17 17.52
CA ARG A 300 14.29 14.79 18.46
C ARG A 300 15.30 13.78 19.03
N GLU A 301 14.87 12.58 19.41
CA GLU A 301 15.71 11.52 19.99
C GLU A 301 16.77 10.99 19.00
N GLN A 302 16.41 10.92 17.73
CA GLN A 302 17.21 10.37 16.64
C GLN A 302 17.90 11.45 15.78
N ASN A 303 17.69 12.73 16.10
CA ASN A 303 18.20 13.88 15.36
C ASN A 303 17.81 13.85 13.86
N ILE A 304 16.55 13.49 13.58
CA ILE A 304 16.01 13.41 12.22
C ILE A 304 15.96 14.82 11.61
N LYS A 305 16.68 15.00 10.50
CA LYS A 305 16.83 16.31 9.84
C LYS A 305 15.55 16.80 9.17
N TYR A 306 14.78 15.87 8.60
CA TYR A 306 13.61 16.16 7.77
C TYR A 306 12.31 15.73 8.46
N PHE A 307 11.95 16.44 9.53
CA PHE A 307 10.65 16.32 10.19
C PHE A 307 9.81 17.58 9.95
N TYR A 308 8.77 17.44 9.14
CA TYR A 308 7.91 18.52 8.69
C TYR A 308 6.73 18.74 9.63
N ASP A 309 7.04 19.24 10.84
CA ASP A 309 6.16 19.27 12.00
C ASP A 309 4.93 20.20 11.85
N ILE A 310 3.83 19.78 12.48
CA ILE A 310 2.61 20.57 12.70
C ILE A 310 2.43 20.78 14.22
N LYS A 311 3.04 21.87 14.71
CA LYS A 311 3.08 22.29 16.11
C LYS A 311 1.76 22.94 16.51
N ASP A 312 1.34 23.96 15.78
CA ASP A 312 0.03 24.59 15.89
C ASP A 312 -0.95 23.91 14.92
N ARG A 313 -1.83 23.08 15.46
CA ARG A 313 -2.86 22.35 14.70
C ARG A 313 -4.17 23.15 14.56
N GLN A 314 -4.28 24.31 15.21
CA GLN A 314 -5.44 25.20 15.08
C GLN A 314 -5.25 26.16 13.89
N ASN A 315 -4.03 26.64 13.68
CA ASN A 315 -3.66 27.44 12.52
C ASN A 315 -2.38 26.91 11.87
N PHE A 316 -2.53 26.19 10.75
CA PHE A 316 -1.39 25.62 10.03
C PHE A 316 -0.39 26.68 9.52
N LEU A 317 -0.83 27.92 9.26
CA LEU A 317 0.03 28.99 8.75
C LEU A 317 1.17 29.33 9.71
N ASN A 318 0.96 29.15 11.02
CA ASN A 318 1.95 29.33 12.09
C ASN A 318 3.08 28.28 12.07
N ASN A 319 3.04 27.32 11.14
CA ASN A 319 4.02 26.24 10.99
C ASN A 319 4.79 26.39 9.67
N PRO A 320 5.89 27.15 9.62
CA PRO A 320 6.70 27.28 8.39
C PRO A 320 7.31 25.94 7.95
N ASP A 321 7.57 25.04 8.91
CA ASP A 321 8.09 23.69 8.68
C ASP A 321 7.02 22.74 8.10
N TYR A 322 5.73 23.07 8.18
CA TYR A 322 4.66 22.19 7.71
C TYR A 322 4.51 22.24 6.18
N LYS A 323 4.46 21.07 5.55
CA LYS A 323 4.46 20.97 4.07
C LYS A 323 3.18 20.41 3.45
N GLY A 324 2.38 19.60 4.15
CA GLY A 324 1.18 18.99 3.58
C GLY A 324 1.34 17.52 3.21
N VAL A 325 0.49 17.07 2.27
CA VAL A 325 0.38 15.69 1.79
C VAL A 325 1.74 15.11 1.42
N CYS A 326 2.09 14.02 2.10
CA CYS A 326 3.45 13.48 2.16
C CYS A 326 4.12 13.28 0.79
N HIS A 327 3.41 12.70 -0.19
CA HIS A 327 3.99 12.42 -1.52
C HIS A 327 4.29 13.66 -2.37
N ILE A 328 3.51 14.73 -2.20
CA ILE A 328 3.71 16.00 -2.94
C ILE A 328 4.74 16.87 -2.21
N ALA A 329 4.71 16.85 -0.87
CA ALA A 329 5.74 17.48 -0.04
C ALA A 329 7.12 16.85 -0.29
N LEU A 330 7.25 15.53 -0.39
CA LEU A 330 8.50 14.85 -0.77
C LEU A 330 9.08 15.39 -2.09
N ALA A 331 8.23 15.59 -3.10
CA ALA A 331 8.63 16.11 -4.40
C ALA A 331 9.06 17.59 -4.33
N GLN A 332 8.24 18.44 -3.71
CA GLN A 332 8.50 19.88 -3.60
C GLN A 332 9.77 20.19 -2.79
N GLU A 333 10.07 19.36 -1.77
CA GLU A 333 11.25 19.49 -0.90
C GLU A 333 12.50 18.74 -1.43
N GLY A 334 12.47 18.22 -2.66
CA GLY A 334 13.65 17.66 -3.32
C GLY A 334 14.09 16.26 -2.84
N HIS A 335 13.17 15.49 -2.23
CA HIS A 335 13.42 14.12 -1.76
C HIS A 335 13.28 13.05 -2.84
N THR A 336 12.65 13.36 -3.97
CA THR A 336 12.42 12.43 -5.08
C THR A 336 13.45 12.61 -6.20
N ARG A 337 14.55 11.86 -6.17
CA ARG A 337 15.68 12.02 -7.11
C ARG A 337 15.83 10.80 -8.03
N PRO A 338 16.09 10.98 -9.35
CA PRO A 338 16.20 9.87 -10.30
C PRO A 338 17.23 8.81 -9.90
N GLY A 339 16.90 7.55 -10.19
CA GLY A 339 17.82 6.43 -9.98
C GLY A 339 17.99 5.96 -8.53
N GLU A 340 17.21 6.51 -7.59
CA GLU A 340 17.20 6.13 -6.18
C GLU A 340 16.09 5.12 -5.82
N VAL A 341 16.26 4.46 -4.67
CA VAL A 341 15.25 3.59 -4.04
C VAL A 341 14.57 4.29 -2.86
N LEU A 342 13.27 4.52 -2.98
CA LEU A 342 12.44 5.15 -1.94
C LEU A 342 11.38 4.17 -1.42
N PHE A 343 11.38 3.96 -0.11
CA PHE A 343 10.32 3.22 0.57
C PHE A 343 9.49 4.17 1.44
N GLY A 344 8.21 3.84 1.61
CA GLY A 344 7.31 4.66 2.42
C GLY A 344 6.26 3.81 3.11
N THR A 345 5.84 4.22 4.32
CA THR A 345 4.78 3.53 5.06
C THR A 345 3.37 3.90 4.59
N ASP A 346 3.23 4.38 3.35
CA ASP A 346 1.95 4.60 2.67
C ASP A 346 1.92 3.89 1.31
N SER A 347 0.72 3.47 0.90
CA SER A 347 0.49 2.73 -0.34
C SER A 347 0.83 3.52 -1.61
N HIS A 348 0.65 4.85 -1.60
CA HIS A 348 0.81 5.72 -2.78
C HIS A 348 2.24 6.25 -2.96
N THR A 349 3.21 5.71 -2.22
CA THR A 349 4.65 5.99 -2.37
C THR A 349 5.14 5.80 -3.81
N CYS A 350 4.46 4.97 -4.62
CA CYS A 350 4.68 4.85 -6.06
C CYS A 350 4.57 6.17 -6.85
N ASN A 351 3.95 7.22 -6.29
CA ASN A 351 3.96 8.60 -6.81
C ASN A 351 5.36 9.08 -7.21
N ALA A 352 6.39 8.78 -6.40
CA ALA A 352 7.77 9.17 -6.66
C ALA A 352 8.38 8.48 -7.91
N GLY A 353 7.73 7.44 -8.44
CA GLY A 353 8.06 6.84 -9.74
C GLY A 353 8.03 7.83 -10.91
N ALA A 354 7.28 8.93 -10.78
CA ALA A 354 7.27 10.03 -11.76
C ALA A 354 8.64 10.68 -12.00
N PHE A 355 9.59 10.50 -11.07
CA PHE A 355 10.95 11.04 -11.11
C PHE A 355 11.99 10.00 -11.58
N GLY A 356 11.57 8.85 -12.12
CA GLY A 356 12.48 7.77 -12.48
C GLY A 356 13.10 7.07 -11.28
N MET A 357 12.31 6.86 -10.22
CA MET A 357 12.69 6.16 -8.99
C MET A 357 12.03 4.79 -8.89
N PHE A 358 12.69 3.82 -8.24
CA PHE A 358 11.97 2.68 -7.70
C PHE A 358 11.35 3.09 -6.36
N ALA A 359 10.03 3.32 -6.36
CA ALA A 359 9.30 3.79 -5.18
C ALA A 359 8.08 2.92 -4.86
N THR A 360 7.95 2.44 -3.62
CA THR A 360 6.87 1.52 -3.24
C THR A 360 6.47 1.62 -1.78
N GLY A 361 5.18 1.40 -1.52
CA GLY A 361 4.65 1.26 -0.16
C GLY A 361 5.12 -0.03 0.51
N ILE A 362 5.35 0.02 1.81
CA ILE A 362 5.79 -1.09 2.67
C ILE A 362 5.08 -1.07 4.03
N GLY A 363 5.15 -2.18 4.78
CA GLY A 363 4.56 -2.28 6.11
C GLY A 363 5.45 -1.69 7.22
N ASN A 364 4.86 -1.47 8.40
CA ASN A 364 5.60 -0.98 9.58
C ASN A 364 6.79 -1.88 9.97
N THR A 365 6.70 -3.19 9.73
CA THR A 365 7.79 -4.15 10.00
C THR A 365 8.99 -3.91 9.08
N ASP A 366 8.74 -3.79 7.78
CA ASP A 366 9.77 -3.49 6.78
C ASP A 366 10.41 -2.13 7.06
N ALA A 367 9.61 -1.12 7.40
CA ALA A 367 10.10 0.21 7.73
C ALA A 367 10.91 0.23 9.03
N GLY A 368 10.50 -0.53 10.05
CA GLY A 368 11.27 -0.70 11.30
C GLY A 368 12.60 -1.42 11.07
N PHE A 369 12.64 -2.38 10.13
CA PHE A 369 13.87 -3.03 9.69
C PHE A 369 14.79 -2.08 8.90
N ILE A 370 14.23 -1.25 8.01
CA ILE A 370 14.99 -0.21 7.30
C ILE A 370 15.57 0.80 8.29
N LEU A 371 14.79 1.26 9.29
CA LEU A 371 15.28 2.19 10.32
C LEU A 371 16.58 1.69 10.97
N GLY A 372 16.71 0.37 11.24
CA GLY A 372 17.93 -0.20 11.83
C GLY A 372 19.03 -0.61 10.85
N THR A 373 18.77 -0.75 9.55
CA THR A 373 19.72 -1.38 8.60
C THR A 373 20.00 -0.61 7.31
N GLY A 374 19.15 0.35 6.94
CA GLY A 374 19.22 1.02 5.63
C GLY A 374 19.00 0.11 4.44
N LYS A 375 18.41 -1.07 4.64
CA LYS A 375 18.23 -2.12 3.62
C LYS A 375 16.85 -2.74 3.66
N LEU A 376 16.42 -3.31 2.53
CA LEU A 376 15.25 -4.20 2.49
C LEU A 376 15.49 -5.38 1.53
N LEU A 377 14.91 -6.55 1.85
CA LEU A 377 14.84 -7.68 0.92
C LEU A 377 13.57 -7.52 0.08
N ILE A 378 13.72 -7.38 -1.24
CA ILE A 378 12.60 -7.26 -2.17
C ILE A 378 12.66 -8.33 -3.26
N LYS A 379 11.52 -8.62 -3.87
CA LYS A 379 11.46 -9.33 -5.15
C LYS A 379 11.45 -8.32 -6.29
N VAL A 380 12.31 -8.51 -7.28
CA VAL A 380 12.35 -7.69 -8.51
C VAL A 380 11.02 -7.87 -9.26
N PRO A 381 10.23 -6.80 -9.48
CA PRO A 381 9.02 -6.88 -10.30
C PRO A 381 9.39 -7.00 -11.78
N ALA A 382 8.49 -7.55 -12.61
CA ALA A 382 8.60 -7.40 -14.07
C ALA A 382 7.80 -6.17 -14.54
N THR A 383 8.20 -5.61 -15.69
CA THR A 383 7.65 -4.35 -16.18
C THR A 383 6.52 -4.55 -17.19
N MET A 384 5.41 -3.85 -16.96
CA MET A 384 4.32 -3.63 -17.92
C MET A 384 4.50 -2.24 -18.50
N LYS A 385 4.69 -2.14 -19.82
CA LYS A 385 4.91 -0.87 -20.51
C LYS A 385 3.62 -0.35 -21.14
N PHE A 386 3.34 0.91 -20.89
CA PHE A 386 2.18 1.64 -21.39
C PHE A 386 2.69 2.85 -22.19
N VAL A 387 2.36 2.90 -23.47
CA VAL A 387 2.85 3.93 -24.40
C VAL A 387 1.68 4.79 -24.89
N PHE A 388 1.81 6.10 -24.80
CA PHE A 388 0.79 7.06 -25.25
C PHE A 388 1.28 7.86 -26.45
N HIS A 389 0.50 7.85 -27.53
CA HIS A 389 0.83 8.43 -28.83
C HIS A 389 -0.19 9.48 -29.29
N GLY A 390 0.19 10.22 -30.34
CA GLY A 390 -0.60 11.28 -30.96
C GLY A 390 -0.61 12.54 -30.10
N ASP A 391 -1.69 13.31 -30.21
CA ASP A 391 -1.94 14.51 -29.41
C ASP A 391 -2.94 14.21 -28.29
N MET A 392 -2.79 14.90 -27.15
CA MET A 392 -3.67 14.79 -26.00
C MET A 392 -4.67 15.95 -26.01
N PRO A 393 -5.98 15.70 -26.18
CA PRO A 393 -6.98 16.78 -26.17
C PRO A 393 -7.01 17.56 -24.85
N ASP A 394 -7.14 18.89 -24.93
CA ASP A 394 -7.18 19.84 -23.80
C ASP A 394 -8.22 19.51 -22.71
N TYR A 395 -9.24 18.71 -23.03
CA TYR A 395 -10.29 18.28 -22.10
C TYR A 395 -9.92 17.02 -21.27
N LEU A 396 -8.79 16.38 -21.54
CA LEU A 396 -8.26 15.26 -20.76
C LEU A 396 -7.16 15.72 -19.80
N LEU A 397 -7.01 15.02 -18.69
CA LEU A 397 -5.85 15.11 -17.80
C LEU A 397 -5.26 13.72 -17.58
N ALA A 398 -4.04 13.63 -17.06
CA ALA A 398 -3.41 12.36 -16.68
C ALA A 398 -4.29 11.45 -15.79
N LYS A 399 -5.21 12.05 -15.02
CA LYS A 399 -6.23 11.32 -14.26
C LYS A 399 -7.14 10.45 -15.14
N ASP A 400 -7.57 10.96 -16.29
CA ASP A 400 -8.40 10.20 -17.24
C ASP A 400 -7.58 9.05 -17.86
N LEU A 401 -6.31 9.29 -18.21
CA LEU A 401 -5.41 8.28 -18.76
C LEU A 401 -5.17 7.09 -17.79
N ILE A 402 -4.94 7.37 -16.51
CA ILE A 402 -4.69 6.29 -15.54
C ILE A 402 -5.98 5.55 -15.15
N LEU A 403 -7.13 6.23 -15.11
CA LEU A 403 -8.43 5.57 -14.94
C LEU A 403 -8.78 4.68 -16.15
N GLN A 404 -8.41 5.09 -17.37
CA GLN A 404 -8.53 4.25 -18.56
C GLN A 404 -7.71 2.95 -18.38
N ILE A 405 -6.42 3.08 -18.04
CA ILE A 405 -5.53 1.92 -17.80
C ILE A 405 -6.09 0.99 -16.72
N ILE A 406 -6.52 1.53 -15.56
CA ILE A 406 -7.05 0.72 -14.45
C ILE A 406 -8.32 -0.02 -14.87
N GLY A 407 -9.21 0.63 -15.64
CA GLY A 407 -10.38 -0.03 -16.24
C GLY A 407 -10.04 -1.16 -17.21
N ASP A 408 -8.91 -1.06 -17.93
CA ASP A 408 -8.48 -2.06 -18.93
C ASP A 408 -7.64 -3.21 -18.35
N ILE A 409 -7.18 -3.10 -17.09
CA ILE A 409 -6.37 -4.13 -16.42
C ILE A 409 -6.97 -4.65 -15.10
N SER A 410 -7.99 -4.00 -14.54
CA SER A 410 -8.58 -4.24 -13.21
C SER A 410 -7.67 -3.91 -12.02
N VAL A 411 -8.24 -3.87 -10.81
CA VAL A 411 -7.51 -3.64 -9.55
C VAL A 411 -6.43 -4.67 -9.22
N SER A 412 -6.32 -5.76 -9.98
CA SER A 412 -5.28 -6.79 -9.81
C SER A 412 -4.37 -6.96 -11.03
N GLY A 413 -4.59 -6.20 -12.12
CA GLY A 413 -3.92 -6.37 -13.40
C GLY A 413 -2.40 -6.28 -13.39
N ALA A 414 -1.86 -5.48 -12.47
CA ALA A 414 -0.43 -5.22 -12.32
C ALA A 414 0.15 -5.79 -11.02
N THR A 415 -0.49 -6.77 -10.39
CA THR A 415 -0.02 -7.35 -9.11
C THR A 415 1.42 -7.87 -9.23
N TYR A 416 2.31 -7.33 -8.37
CA TYR A 416 3.77 -7.53 -8.39
C TYR A 416 4.49 -7.09 -9.68
N ARG A 417 3.93 -6.16 -10.45
CA ARG A 417 4.54 -5.58 -11.66
C ARG A 417 4.83 -4.09 -11.49
N THR A 418 5.80 -3.59 -12.25
CA THR A 418 6.02 -2.16 -12.47
C THR A 418 5.11 -1.68 -13.60
N LEU A 419 4.48 -0.52 -13.47
CA LEU A 419 3.91 0.21 -14.61
C LEU A 419 4.94 1.21 -15.14
N GLU A 420 5.49 0.98 -16.32
CA GLU A 420 6.38 1.93 -17.01
C GLU A 420 5.55 2.74 -18.02
N PHE A 421 5.43 4.05 -17.82
CA PHE A 421 4.76 4.94 -18.78
C PHE A 421 5.78 5.62 -19.69
N SER A 422 5.47 5.69 -20.98
CA SER A 422 6.34 6.28 -22.02
C SER A 422 5.54 6.75 -23.24
N GLY A 423 6.22 7.23 -24.28
CA GLY A 423 5.59 7.76 -25.48
C GLY A 423 5.50 9.29 -25.46
N ASP A 424 5.14 9.85 -26.61
CA ASP A 424 5.26 11.27 -26.92
C ASP A 424 4.41 12.14 -25.99
N ILE A 425 3.25 11.64 -25.56
CA ILE A 425 2.40 12.35 -24.59
C ILE A 425 3.02 12.40 -23.20
N ILE A 426 3.71 11.34 -22.78
CA ILE A 426 4.31 11.26 -21.43
C ILE A 426 5.43 12.29 -21.27
N SER A 427 6.24 12.53 -22.31
CA SER A 427 7.26 13.59 -22.29
C SER A 427 6.63 14.99 -22.23
N GLN A 428 5.45 15.18 -22.80
CA GLN A 428 4.72 16.45 -22.71
C GLN A 428 3.95 16.64 -21.41
N LEU A 429 3.74 15.62 -20.57
CA LEU A 429 3.07 15.76 -19.26
C LEU A 429 3.93 16.61 -18.30
N SER A 430 3.29 17.49 -17.53
CA SER A 430 3.94 18.16 -16.40
C SER A 430 4.38 17.16 -15.33
N MET A 431 5.29 17.55 -14.42
CA MET A 431 5.61 16.71 -13.26
C MET A 431 4.42 16.46 -12.32
N GLU A 432 3.39 17.31 -12.33
CA GLU A 432 2.18 17.08 -11.54
C GLU A 432 1.27 16.03 -12.22
N GLU A 433 1.12 16.09 -13.54
CA GLU A 433 0.43 15.06 -14.32
C GLU A 433 1.13 13.69 -14.26
N ARG A 434 2.47 13.66 -14.38
CA ARG A 434 3.28 12.44 -14.22
C ARG A 434 3.12 11.80 -12.84
N GLN A 435 3.09 12.62 -11.78
CA GLN A 435 2.79 12.16 -10.43
C GLN A 435 1.40 11.53 -10.36
N THR A 436 0.40 12.10 -11.02
CA THR A 436 -0.97 11.56 -11.06
C THR A 436 -1.03 10.15 -11.66
N LEU A 437 -0.29 9.88 -12.75
CA LEU A 437 -0.15 8.53 -13.31
C LEU A 437 0.51 7.56 -12.31
N CYS A 438 1.68 7.92 -11.79
CA CYS A 438 2.47 7.05 -10.92
C CYS A 438 1.81 6.81 -9.55
N ASN A 439 1.02 7.78 -9.06
CA ASN A 439 0.25 7.69 -7.83
C ASN A 439 -0.73 6.51 -7.88
N MET A 440 -1.56 6.42 -8.92
CA MET A 440 -2.64 5.42 -8.97
C MET A 440 -2.18 4.03 -9.44
N ALA A 441 -0.88 3.81 -9.66
CA ALA A 441 -0.33 2.49 -10.03
C ALA A 441 -0.70 1.38 -9.05
N ILE A 442 -0.74 1.69 -7.75
CA ILE A 442 -1.15 0.74 -6.70
C ILE A 442 -2.65 0.38 -6.77
N GLU A 443 -3.49 1.20 -7.40
CA GLU A 443 -4.92 0.88 -7.59
C GLU A 443 -5.15 -0.18 -8.68
N ALA A 444 -4.14 -0.47 -9.52
CA ALA A 444 -4.10 -1.66 -10.38
C ALA A 444 -3.37 -2.87 -9.73
N GLY A 445 -3.00 -2.74 -8.45
CA GLY A 445 -2.13 -3.69 -7.73
C GLY A 445 -0.64 -3.54 -8.07
N GLY A 446 -0.25 -2.51 -8.83
CA GLY A 446 1.13 -2.24 -9.23
C GLY A 446 2.08 -2.15 -8.03
N LYS A 447 3.24 -2.79 -8.12
CA LYS A 447 4.28 -2.70 -7.07
C LYS A 447 4.89 -1.30 -7.00
N ASN A 448 5.11 -0.70 -8.16
CA ASN A 448 5.50 0.68 -8.37
C ASN A 448 5.06 1.12 -9.78
N ALA A 449 5.22 2.41 -10.06
CA ALA A 449 5.34 2.91 -11.41
C ALA A 449 6.71 3.54 -11.64
N VAL A 450 7.05 3.78 -12.90
CA VAL A 450 8.20 4.60 -13.32
C VAL A 450 7.85 5.42 -14.56
N ILE A 451 8.35 6.64 -14.61
CA ILE A 451 8.50 7.45 -15.82
C ILE A 451 9.99 7.80 -15.92
N PRO A 452 10.66 7.58 -17.06
CA PRO A 452 12.06 7.94 -17.21
C PRO A 452 12.27 9.46 -17.03
N CYS A 453 13.36 9.83 -16.37
CA CYS A 453 13.71 11.24 -16.18
C CYS A 453 14.14 11.89 -17.50
N ASP A 454 13.64 13.10 -17.75
CA ASP A 454 13.91 13.93 -18.93
C ASP A 454 14.11 15.41 -18.53
N GLN A 455 13.99 16.32 -19.49
CA GLN A 455 14.13 17.76 -19.26
C GLN A 455 13.10 18.29 -18.24
N THR A 456 11.83 17.89 -18.34
CA THR A 456 10.75 18.34 -17.42
C THR A 456 11.02 17.89 -15.99
N THR A 457 11.54 16.67 -15.80
CA THR A 457 11.98 16.21 -14.48
C THR A 457 13.21 16.97 -13.98
N SER A 458 14.20 17.21 -14.86
CA SER A 458 15.44 17.91 -14.52
C SER A 458 15.19 19.38 -14.13
N GLU A 459 14.30 20.07 -14.83
CA GLU A 459 13.87 21.44 -14.54
C GLU A 459 13.10 21.52 -13.22
N TYR A 460 12.21 20.56 -12.94
CA TYR A 460 11.52 20.51 -11.65
C TYR A 460 12.51 20.32 -10.49
N LEU A 461 13.55 19.50 -10.65
CA LEU A 461 14.54 19.26 -9.59
C LEU A 461 15.54 20.42 -9.39
N LYS A 462 15.68 21.31 -10.38
CA LYS A 462 16.55 22.48 -10.32
C LYS A 462 16.20 23.36 -9.11
N GLY A 463 17.17 23.60 -8.24
CA GLY A 463 17.00 24.40 -7.02
C GLY A 463 16.30 23.67 -5.86
N ARG A 464 15.59 22.56 -6.11
CA ARG A 464 14.96 21.74 -5.06
C ARG A 464 15.92 20.75 -4.41
N THR A 465 16.95 20.30 -5.12
CA THR A 465 17.98 19.42 -4.55
C THR A 465 19.40 19.79 -4.99
N GLN A 466 20.37 19.46 -4.14
CA GLN A 466 21.81 19.59 -4.37
C GLN A 466 22.53 18.23 -4.34
N ARG A 467 21.80 17.13 -4.08
CA ARG A 467 22.36 15.77 -4.13
C ARG A 467 22.44 15.32 -5.58
N SER A 468 23.59 14.77 -5.98
CA SER A 468 23.77 14.14 -7.28
C SER A 468 22.86 12.91 -7.41
N TYR A 469 22.38 12.67 -8.63
CA TYR A 469 21.48 11.56 -8.96
C TYR A 469 21.85 10.99 -10.33
N GLU A 470 21.28 9.85 -10.69
CA GLU A 470 21.62 9.13 -11.93
C GLU A 470 20.35 8.82 -12.72
N VAL A 471 20.36 9.14 -14.01
CA VAL A 471 19.21 8.91 -14.89
C VAL A 471 19.38 7.58 -15.60
N PHE A 472 18.34 6.76 -15.53
CA PHE A 472 18.25 5.49 -16.25
C PHE A 472 17.14 5.52 -17.29
N GLN A 473 17.28 4.66 -18.29
CA GLN A 473 16.33 4.42 -19.37
C GLN A 473 16.23 2.91 -19.60
N THR A 474 15.06 2.41 -19.99
CA THR A 474 14.87 1.01 -20.39
C THR A 474 15.66 0.70 -21.66
N ASP A 475 16.42 -0.39 -21.68
CA ASP A 475 17.10 -0.85 -22.90
C ASP A 475 16.08 -1.26 -23.97
N SER A 476 16.38 -0.97 -25.24
CA SER A 476 15.47 -1.25 -26.36
C SER A 476 15.13 -2.74 -26.55
N SER A 477 15.97 -3.62 -26.01
CA SER A 477 15.81 -5.08 -26.02
C SER A 477 15.53 -5.69 -24.64
N ALA A 478 15.09 -4.89 -23.66
CA ALA A 478 14.71 -5.37 -22.33
C ALA A 478 13.41 -6.19 -22.37
N ASP A 479 13.36 -7.26 -21.56
CA ASP A 479 12.20 -8.14 -21.47
C ASP A 479 11.03 -7.44 -20.75
N LEU A 480 9.91 -7.24 -21.47
CA LEU A 480 8.67 -6.68 -20.94
C LEU A 480 7.64 -7.79 -20.68
N TYR A 481 6.94 -7.73 -19.54
CA TYR A 481 5.84 -8.65 -19.25
C TYR A 481 4.63 -8.41 -20.15
N SER A 482 4.38 -7.15 -20.52
CA SER A 482 3.40 -6.77 -21.54
C SER A 482 3.70 -5.39 -22.10
N HIS A 483 3.35 -5.17 -23.36
CA HIS A 483 3.33 -3.87 -24.02
C HIS A 483 1.87 -3.48 -24.33
N ARG A 484 1.50 -2.22 -24.11
CA ARG A 484 0.19 -1.66 -24.49
C ARG A 484 0.38 -0.24 -25.03
N GLU A 485 -0.31 0.06 -26.11
CA GLU A 485 -0.29 1.36 -26.79
C GLU A 485 -1.67 2.01 -26.72
N TYR A 486 -1.70 3.33 -26.56
CA TYR A 486 -2.90 4.16 -26.47
C TYR A 486 -2.79 5.34 -27.42
N ILE A 487 -3.82 5.55 -28.23
CA ILE A 487 -3.94 6.70 -29.12
C ILE A 487 -4.77 7.77 -28.42
N THR A 488 -4.12 8.85 -27.98
CA THR A 488 -4.69 9.71 -26.93
C THR A 488 -5.89 10.53 -27.39
N HIS A 489 -5.95 10.91 -28.68
CA HIS A 489 -7.12 11.59 -29.26
C HIS A 489 -8.40 10.74 -29.31
N GLN A 490 -8.31 9.41 -29.12
CA GLN A 490 -9.46 8.50 -29.08
C GLN A 490 -10.03 8.33 -27.67
N LEU A 491 -9.37 8.91 -26.66
CA LEU A 491 -9.81 8.84 -25.27
C LEU A 491 -10.80 9.98 -24.97
N GLU A 492 -11.73 9.69 -24.06
CA GLU A 492 -12.76 10.63 -23.60
C GLU A 492 -12.70 10.75 -22.07
N PRO A 493 -13.25 11.82 -21.47
CA PRO A 493 -13.29 11.96 -20.01
C PRO A 493 -13.99 10.77 -19.34
N VAL A 494 -13.40 10.25 -18.26
CA VAL A 494 -13.84 9.02 -17.57
C VAL A 494 -14.12 9.24 -16.10
N VAL A 495 -14.97 8.37 -15.54
CA VAL A 495 -15.19 8.25 -14.10
C VAL A 495 -15.04 6.80 -13.64
N ALA A 496 -14.41 6.58 -12.50
CA ALA A 496 -14.48 5.29 -11.81
C ALA A 496 -15.67 5.29 -10.85
N LYS A 497 -16.70 4.53 -11.21
CA LYS A 497 -17.96 4.42 -10.47
C LYS A 497 -17.76 3.66 -9.15
N PRO A 498 -18.63 3.86 -8.13
CA PRO A 498 -18.55 3.11 -6.88
C PRO A 498 -18.61 1.59 -7.12
N HIS A 499 -17.95 0.73 -6.34
CA HIS A 499 -17.03 1.01 -5.23
C HIS A 499 -15.62 0.47 -5.53
N SER A 500 -15.14 0.65 -6.76
CA SER A 500 -13.81 0.19 -7.18
C SER A 500 -13.18 1.15 -8.20
N PRO A 501 -11.85 1.41 -8.15
CA PRO A 501 -11.16 2.24 -9.14
C PRO A 501 -11.20 1.70 -10.58
N ASP A 502 -11.45 0.41 -10.78
CA ASP A 502 -11.59 -0.24 -12.09
C ASP A 502 -13.01 -0.29 -12.65
N ASN A 503 -14.02 0.16 -11.91
CA ASN A 503 -15.41 0.28 -12.41
C ASN A 503 -15.55 1.53 -13.31
N ARG A 504 -14.68 1.66 -14.31
CA ARG A 504 -14.51 2.83 -15.17
C ARG A 504 -15.57 2.87 -16.28
N ASP A 505 -16.25 3.99 -16.37
CA ASP A 505 -17.17 4.34 -17.46
C ASP A 505 -16.82 5.72 -18.04
N LEU A 506 -17.38 6.07 -19.19
CA LEU A 506 -17.26 7.43 -19.74
C LEU A 506 -18.10 8.40 -18.89
N ALA A 507 -17.62 9.62 -18.67
CA ALA A 507 -18.34 10.62 -17.89
C ALA A 507 -19.75 10.89 -18.45
N LYS A 508 -19.88 10.97 -19.78
CA LYS A 508 -21.17 11.12 -20.49
C LYS A 508 -22.19 10.00 -20.24
N ASN A 509 -21.71 8.77 -19.95
CA ASN A 509 -22.56 7.60 -19.68
C ASN A 509 -23.15 7.61 -18.25
N CYS A 510 -22.72 8.54 -17.40
CA CYS A 510 -23.18 8.69 -16.02
C CYS A 510 -24.02 9.96 -15.81
N SER A 511 -24.50 10.61 -16.88
CA SER A 511 -25.15 11.92 -16.83
C SER A 511 -26.48 11.97 -16.06
N ASP A 512 -27.07 10.82 -15.77
CA ASP A 512 -28.24 10.64 -14.90
C ASP A 512 -27.89 10.57 -13.40
N VAL A 513 -26.62 10.36 -13.06
CA VAL A 513 -26.15 10.26 -11.67
C VAL A 513 -26.17 11.65 -11.02
N LYS A 514 -27.19 11.90 -10.21
CA LYS A 514 -27.26 13.07 -9.32
C LYS A 514 -26.16 13.00 -8.25
N VAL A 515 -25.51 14.12 -7.99
CA VAL A 515 -24.37 14.25 -7.08
C VAL A 515 -24.71 15.24 -5.96
N ASP A 516 -24.42 14.88 -4.71
CA ASP A 516 -24.68 15.73 -3.54
C ASP A 516 -23.48 16.62 -3.17
N ARG A 517 -22.26 16.24 -3.59
CA ARG A 517 -21.00 16.90 -3.22
C ARG A 517 -19.92 16.73 -4.29
N VAL A 518 -19.07 17.75 -4.46
CA VAL A 518 -17.78 17.61 -5.15
C VAL A 518 -16.62 17.81 -4.17
N TYR A 519 -15.53 17.06 -4.37
CA TYR A 519 -14.29 17.17 -3.61
C TYR A 519 -13.09 17.26 -4.56
N ILE A 520 -12.34 18.37 -4.50
CA ILE A 520 -11.11 18.59 -5.27
C ILE A 520 -9.95 18.66 -4.27
N GLY A 521 -9.10 17.64 -4.26
CA GLY A 521 -7.95 17.55 -3.37
C GLY A 521 -7.21 16.20 -3.42
N SER A 522 -6.42 15.91 -2.37
CA SER A 522 -5.53 14.73 -2.25
C SER A 522 -4.24 14.79 -3.09
N CYS A 523 -3.31 13.87 -2.86
CA CYS A 523 -2.09 13.70 -3.67
C CYS A 523 -2.37 13.55 -5.18
N THR A 524 -3.51 12.97 -5.55
CA THR A 524 -3.88 12.74 -6.94
C THR A 524 -4.51 13.96 -7.63
N GLY A 525 -5.09 14.90 -6.88
CA GLY A 525 -6.03 15.87 -7.44
C GLY A 525 -6.18 17.18 -6.65
N GLY A 526 -5.15 17.55 -5.88
CA GLY A 526 -5.03 18.78 -5.10
C GLY A 526 -3.66 19.46 -5.27
N LYS A 527 -3.02 19.32 -6.42
CA LYS A 527 -1.78 19.98 -6.82
C LYS A 527 -2.09 21.32 -7.51
N THR A 528 -1.10 22.17 -7.76
CA THR A 528 -1.36 23.54 -8.27
C THR A 528 -2.05 23.49 -9.64
N GLU A 529 -1.64 22.58 -10.53
CA GLU A 529 -2.25 22.40 -11.85
C GLU A 529 -3.72 21.92 -11.77
N ASP A 530 -4.07 21.10 -10.76
CA ASP A 530 -5.45 20.64 -10.56
C ASP A 530 -6.40 21.81 -10.19
N PHE A 531 -5.93 22.78 -9.41
CA PHE A 531 -6.71 23.98 -9.07
C PHE A 531 -6.81 24.96 -10.23
N ILE A 532 -5.74 25.15 -11.02
CA ILE A 532 -5.81 25.95 -12.25
C ILE A 532 -6.84 25.34 -13.21
N ALA A 533 -6.83 24.01 -13.39
CA ALA A 533 -7.80 23.28 -14.19
C ALA A 533 -9.25 23.47 -13.70
N ALA A 534 -9.48 23.39 -12.38
CA ALA A 534 -10.80 23.66 -11.80
C ALA A 534 -11.24 25.13 -11.97
N ALA A 535 -10.32 26.09 -11.74
CA ALA A 535 -10.58 27.51 -11.90
C ALA A 535 -10.94 27.90 -13.34
N ARG A 536 -10.31 27.27 -14.35
CA ARG A 536 -10.67 27.42 -15.78
C ARG A 536 -12.16 27.14 -16.04
N ILE A 537 -12.74 26.15 -15.36
CA ILE A 537 -14.16 25.80 -15.47
C ILE A 537 -15.04 26.64 -14.50
N PHE A 538 -14.52 27.12 -13.39
CA PHE A 538 -15.31 27.93 -12.44
C PHE A 538 -15.35 29.42 -12.75
N LYS A 539 -14.39 29.96 -13.53
CA LYS A 539 -14.35 31.39 -13.88
C LYS A 539 -15.69 31.84 -14.49
N ASP A 540 -16.19 32.94 -13.94
CA ASP A 540 -17.46 33.61 -14.27
C ASP A 540 -18.73 32.73 -14.13
N ARG A 541 -18.66 31.62 -13.37
CA ARG A 541 -19.74 30.63 -13.19
C ARG A 541 -19.95 30.31 -11.70
N LYS A 542 -21.09 29.69 -11.36
CA LYS A 542 -21.50 29.35 -9.97
C LYS A 542 -21.72 27.85 -9.82
N VAL A 543 -21.22 27.25 -8.73
CA VAL A 543 -21.50 25.84 -8.41
C VAL A 543 -22.94 25.68 -7.90
N LYS A 544 -23.57 24.55 -8.23
CA LYS A 544 -24.93 24.19 -7.79
C LYS A 544 -24.96 23.31 -6.55
N ILE A 545 -23.83 22.67 -6.23
CA ILE A 545 -23.70 21.72 -5.13
C ILE A 545 -22.45 22.00 -4.28
N PRO A 546 -22.45 21.65 -2.98
CA PRO A 546 -21.29 21.84 -2.10
C PRO A 546 -19.99 21.28 -2.69
N THR A 547 -19.06 22.17 -2.96
CA THR A 547 -17.80 21.87 -3.67
C THR A 547 -16.62 22.22 -2.77
N PHE A 548 -15.90 21.20 -2.31
CA PHE A 548 -14.86 21.35 -1.29
C PHE A 548 -13.47 21.36 -1.91
N LEU A 549 -12.65 22.34 -1.53
CA LEU A 549 -11.29 22.54 -2.05
C LEU A 549 -10.25 22.22 -0.96
N VAL A 550 -9.39 21.23 -1.20
CA VAL A 550 -8.36 20.78 -0.26
C VAL A 550 -6.99 20.71 -0.94
N PRO A 551 -6.16 21.77 -0.84
CA PRO A 551 -4.82 21.75 -1.39
C PRO A 551 -3.95 20.66 -0.77
N ALA A 552 -3.05 20.08 -1.58
CA ALA A 552 -2.16 19.02 -1.13
C ALA A 552 -1.06 19.60 -0.22
N THR A 553 -0.45 20.73 -0.58
CA THR A 553 0.69 21.29 0.18
C THR A 553 0.51 22.76 0.53
N ARG A 554 1.35 23.26 1.44
CA ARG A 554 1.45 24.69 1.76
C ARG A 554 1.73 25.52 0.50
N GLN A 555 2.65 25.06 -0.36
CA GLN A 555 2.94 25.72 -1.63
C GLN A 555 1.69 25.81 -2.52
N VAL A 556 0.89 24.73 -2.63
CA VAL A 556 -0.35 24.75 -3.43
C VAL A 556 -1.40 25.69 -2.83
N TYR A 557 -1.52 25.74 -1.50
CA TYR A 557 -2.39 26.71 -0.82
C TYR A 557 -1.96 28.14 -1.16
N ASP A 558 -0.68 28.46 -1.02
CA ASP A 558 -0.14 29.78 -1.33
C ASP A 558 -0.31 30.13 -2.83
N ASP A 559 -0.15 29.15 -3.74
CA ASP A 559 -0.39 29.30 -5.17
C ASP A 559 -1.86 29.64 -5.50
N ILE A 560 -2.85 29.13 -4.75
CA ILE A 560 -4.27 29.47 -4.96
C ILE A 560 -4.55 30.97 -4.71
N TYR A 561 -3.85 31.60 -3.77
CA TYR A 561 -4.00 33.04 -3.50
C TYR A 561 -3.12 33.92 -4.41
N ARG A 562 -2.07 33.35 -5.02
CA ARG A 562 -1.04 34.07 -5.76
C ARG A 562 -1.20 34.02 -7.28
N LEU A 563 -1.65 32.89 -7.83
CA LEU A 563 -1.82 32.72 -9.27
C LEU A 563 -3.17 33.27 -9.73
N SER A 564 -3.20 33.86 -10.92
CA SER A 564 -4.39 34.51 -11.50
C SER A 564 -4.69 34.00 -12.92
N ILE A 565 -5.95 34.06 -13.31
CA ILE A 565 -6.43 33.75 -14.67
C ILE A 565 -7.34 34.89 -15.13
N GLY A 566 -6.88 35.70 -16.08
CA GLY A 566 -7.64 36.83 -16.60
C GLY A 566 -7.90 37.91 -15.54
N GLY A 567 -6.88 38.22 -14.74
CA GLY A 567 -6.89 39.29 -13.73
C GLY A 567 -7.56 38.94 -12.40
N GLN A 568 -8.00 37.69 -12.19
CA GLN A 568 -8.58 37.22 -10.93
C GLN A 568 -7.74 36.07 -10.36
N THR A 569 -7.44 36.11 -9.06
CA THR A 569 -6.72 35.00 -8.39
C THR A 569 -7.57 33.73 -8.37
N LEU A 570 -6.95 32.55 -8.27
CA LEU A 570 -7.71 31.30 -8.17
C LEU A 570 -8.65 31.33 -6.96
N ALA A 571 -8.20 31.88 -5.83
CA ALA A 571 -9.01 32.12 -4.63
C ALA A 571 -10.25 32.97 -4.93
N GLN A 572 -10.11 34.09 -5.65
CA GLN A 572 -11.23 34.95 -6.05
C GLN A 572 -12.20 34.21 -6.98
N ILE A 573 -11.70 33.41 -7.93
CA ILE A 573 -12.53 32.59 -8.82
C ILE A 573 -13.33 31.56 -8.01
N PHE A 574 -12.71 30.89 -7.04
CA PHE A 574 -13.37 29.89 -6.19
C PHE A 574 -14.40 30.49 -5.23
N GLU A 575 -14.09 31.62 -4.61
CA GLU A 575 -15.03 32.37 -3.76
C GLU A 575 -16.22 32.86 -4.57
N GLN A 576 -15.96 33.49 -5.72
CA GLN A 576 -17.02 33.90 -6.65
C GLN A 576 -17.85 32.71 -7.13
N ALA A 577 -17.26 31.55 -7.39
CA ALA A 577 -18.01 30.37 -7.79
C ALA A 577 -18.88 29.77 -6.66
N GLY A 578 -18.63 30.11 -5.40
CA GLY A 578 -19.32 29.55 -4.23
C GLY A 578 -18.72 28.23 -3.73
N CYS A 579 -17.42 28.01 -3.96
CA CYS A 579 -16.71 26.86 -3.42
C CYS A 579 -16.46 27.01 -1.91
N ILE A 580 -16.24 25.87 -1.23
CA ILE A 580 -15.98 25.79 0.21
C ILE A 580 -14.50 25.44 0.43
N GLY A 581 -13.73 26.39 0.95
CA GLY A 581 -12.28 26.30 1.11
C GLY A 581 -11.58 27.53 0.54
N PRO A 582 -10.26 27.48 0.27
CA PRO A 582 -9.35 26.35 0.46
C PRO A 582 -9.19 25.91 1.92
N ALA A 583 -9.13 24.60 2.15
CA ALA A 583 -8.86 24.04 3.47
C ALA A 583 -7.36 24.06 3.85
N PRO A 584 -7.00 23.89 5.13
CA PRO A 584 -5.65 23.55 5.56
C PRO A 584 -5.09 22.32 4.78
N PRO A 585 -3.88 22.41 4.20
CA PRO A 585 -3.36 21.35 3.34
C PRO A 585 -3.21 20.02 4.07
N SER A 586 -3.81 18.94 3.60
CA SER A 586 -3.75 17.61 4.23
C SER A 586 -4.37 16.54 3.34
N CYS A 587 -4.21 15.26 3.70
CA CYS A 587 -4.95 14.17 3.04
C CYS A 587 -6.47 14.23 3.30
N ALA A 588 -6.89 14.90 4.39
CA ALA A 588 -8.27 15.17 4.77
C ALA A 588 -9.25 13.99 4.55
N ALA A 589 -10.27 14.18 3.70
CA ALA A 589 -11.30 13.18 3.48
C ALA A 589 -10.83 11.94 2.71
N CYS A 590 -9.62 11.95 2.10
CA CYS A 590 -9.10 10.86 1.27
C CYS A 590 -8.92 9.53 2.02
N LEU A 591 -8.61 9.56 3.32
CA LEU A 591 -8.55 8.38 4.19
C LEU A 591 -9.64 8.49 5.27
N GLY A 592 -10.46 7.44 5.40
CA GLY A 592 -11.52 7.34 6.40
C GLY A 592 -10.94 7.42 7.80
N GLY A 593 -11.51 8.28 8.64
CA GLY A 593 -10.92 8.67 9.93
C GLY A 593 -11.89 9.50 10.78
N PRO A 594 -11.40 10.46 11.57
CA PRO A 594 -12.24 11.30 12.43
C PRO A 594 -13.40 11.99 11.69
N LYS A 595 -14.53 12.15 12.40
CA LYS A 595 -15.77 12.72 11.84
C LYS A 595 -15.68 14.22 11.57
N ASP A 596 -14.80 14.91 12.29
CA ASP A 596 -14.54 16.35 12.24
C ASP A 596 -13.55 16.77 11.15
N THR A 597 -12.94 15.81 10.44
CA THR A 597 -12.08 16.11 9.29
C THR A 597 -12.86 16.92 8.23
N PHE A 598 -12.23 17.96 7.69
CA PHE A 598 -12.82 18.79 6.66
C PHE A 598 -13.34 17.96 5.46
N ALA A 599 -14.53 18.31 4.96
CA ALA A 599 -15.24 17.65 3.87
C ALA A 599 -15.53 16.14 4.05
N ARG A 600 -15.38 15.57 5.26
CA ARG A 600 -15.75 14.18 5.58
C ARG A 600 -17.19 13.87 5.15
N ILE A 601 -17.39 12.70 4.54
CA ILE A 601 -18.73 12.21 4.16
C ILE A 601 -19.28 11.45 5.37
N ASN A 602 -19.97 12.14 6.27
CA ASN A 602 -20.54 11.51 7.48
C ASN A 602 -21.91 10.85 7.25
N GLU A 603 -22.48 11.01 6.06
CA GLU A 603 -23.83 10.61 5.64
C GLU A 603 -23.77 9.80 4.32
N PRO A 604 -24.82 9.08 3.91
CA PRO A 604 -24.85 8.28 2.67
C PRO A 604 -24.98 9.14 1.40
N LEU A 605 -24.01 10.03 1.16
CA LEU A 605 -23.99 10.97 0.04
C LEU A 605 -23.31 10.39 -1.21
N VAL A 606 -23.73 10.86 -2.39
CA VAL A 606 -23.01 10.68 -3.66
C VAL A 606 -22.02 11.83 -3.86
N CYS A 607 -20.75 11.49 -4.07
CA CYS A 607 -19.66 12.46 -4.23
C CYS A 607 -18.83 12.18 -5.49
N VAL A 608 -18.55 13.21 -6.28
CA VAL A 608 -17.47 13.16 -7.30
C VAL A 608 -16.19 13.72 -6.68
N SER A 609 -15.10 12.96 -6.78
CA SER A 609 -13.85 13.24 -6.08
C SER A 609 -12.63 13.09 -6.99
N THR A 610 -11.65 13.99 -6.85
CA THR A 610 -10.35 13.85 -7.54
C THR A 610 -9.37 12.90 -6.81
N THR A 611 -9.78 12.32 -5.68
CA THR A 611 -9.04 11.28 -4.93
C THR A 611 -8.81 9.99 -5.74
N ASN A 612 -8.03 9.06 -5.19
CA ASN A 612 -7.62 7.81 -5.86
C ASN A 612 -8.41 6.55 -5.44
N ARG A 613 -9.29 6.60 -4.43
CA ARG A 613 -10.00 5.41 -3.91
C ARG A 613 -11.47 5.69 -3.60
N ASN A 614 -12.35 4.80 -4.04
CA ASN A 614 -13.81 4.85 -3.85
C ASN A 614 -14.40 3.60 -3.15
N PHE A 615 -13.57 2.78 -2.51
CA PHE A 615 -14.02 1.64 -1.70
C PHE A 615 -15.00 2.08 -0.58
N PRO A 616 -15.92 1.20 -0.12
CA PRO A 616 -16.94 1.59 0.86
C PRO A 616 -16.31 2.11 2.16
N GLY A 617 -16.77 3.28 2.63
CA GLY A 617 -16.23 3.93 3.83
C GLY A 617 -14.93 4.70 3.63
N ARG A 618 -14.35 4.72 2.42
CA ARG A 618 -13.04 5.37 2.18
C ARG A 618 -13.04 6.86 2.51
N MET A 619 -14.14 7.57 2.26
CA MET A 619 -14.31 9.00 2.60
C MET A 619 -15.15 9.26 3.87
N GLY A 620 -15.51 8.21 4.62
CA GLY A 620 -16.33 8.31 5.84
C GLY A 620 -17.41 7.22 5.92
N SER A 621 -18.64 7.54 5.54
CA SER A 621 -19.79 6.64 5.55
C SER A 621 -19.56 5.43 4.65
N LYS A 622 -19.92 4.24 5.15
CA LYS A 622 -19.85 2.98 4.38
C LYS A 622 -20.89 2.93 3.26
N ASP A 623 -21.99 3.65 3.45
CA ASP A 623 -23.11 3.76 2.52
C ASP A 623 -22.96 4.97 1.57
N GLY A 624 -21.88 5.74 1.71
CA GLY A 624 -21.52 6.82 0.78
C GLY A 624 -20.96 6.28 -0.53
N GLN A 625 -21.29 6.95 -1.63
CA GLN A 625 -20.87 6.58 -2.98
C GLN A 625 -19.86 7.60 -3.50
N VAL A 626 -18.70 7.13 -3.98
CA VAL A 626 -17.64 8.00 -4.51
C VAL A 626 -17.35 7.64 -5.97
N TYR A 627 -17.44 8.64 -6.84
CA TYR A 627 -17.03 8.58 -8.24
C TYR A 627 -15.67 9.26 -8.36
N LEU A 628 -14.65 8.56 -8.86
CA LEU A 628 -13.32 9.15 -9.06
C LEU A 628 -13.24 9.79 -10.44
N ALA A 629 -12.77 11.04 -10.53
CA ALA A 629 -12.77 11.81 -11.76
C ALA A 629 -11.55 12.75 -11.87
N SER A 630 -11.32 13.30 -13.06
CA SER A 630 -10.38 14.41 -13.28
C SER A 630 -10.89 15.73 -12.70
N PRO A 631 -10.00 16.69 -12.36
CA PRO A 631 -10.40 18.04 -11.93
C PRO A 631 -11.40 18.72 -12.85
N TYR A 632 -11.26 18.57 -14.18
CA TYR A 632 -12.23 19.10 -15.14
C TYR A 632 -13.62 18.45 -14.98
N THR A 633 -13.70 17.12 -14.95
CA THR A 633 -14.96 16.38 -14.76
C THR A 633 -15.61 16.68 -13.40
N ALA A 634 -14.79 16.86 -12.35
CA ALA A 634 -15.26 17.25 -11.02
C ALA A 634 -15.81 18.69 -11.00
N ALA A 635 -15.12 19.65 -11.60
CA ALA A 635 -15.59 21.03 -11.70
C ALA A 635 -16.85 21.16 -12.57
N ALA A 636 -16.92 20.42 -13.68
CA ALA A 636 -18.11 20.36 -14.51
C ALA A 636 -19.33 19.80 -13.75
N THR A 637 -19.12 18.73 -12.98
CA THR A 637 -20.15 18.15 -12.08
C THR A 637 -20.64 19.17 -11.06
N ALA A 638 -19.75 19.98 -10.48
CA ALA A 638 -20.11 21.01 -9.52
C ALA A 638 -21.03 22.10 -10.12
N LEU A 639 -20.89 22.42 -11.41
CA LEU A 639 -21.74 23.38 -12.12
C LEU A 639 -23.14 22.84 -12.48
N THR A 640 -23.31 21.52 -12.58
CA THR A 640 -24.57 20.90 -13.04
C THR A 640 -25.37 20.23 -11.92
N GLY A 641 -24.70 19.66 -10.91
CA GLY A 641 -25.30 18.78 -9.90
C GLY A 641 -25.39 17.30 -10.30
N TYR A 642 -24.79 16.93 -11.44
CA TYR A 642 -24.81 15.57 -12.01
C TYR A 642 -23.42 15.22 -12.56
N VAL A 643 -23.05 13.93 -12.63
CA VAL A 643 -21.76 13.55 -13.24
C VAL A 643 -21.71 14.06 -14.68
N THR A 644 -20.76 14.95 -14.99
CA THR A 644 -20.79 15.73 -16.24
C THR A 644 -19.48 15.62 -16.99
N ASP A 645 -19.58 15.28 -18.28
CA ASP A 645 -18.48 15.40 -19.23
C ASP A 645 -18.10 16.88 -19.40
N PRO A 646 -16.85 17.29 -19.12
CA PRO A 646 -16.47 18.70 -19.05
C PRO A 646 -16.71 19.47 -20.36
N ARG A 647 -16.71 18.78 -21.50
CA ARG A 647 -16.99 19.38 -22.83
C ARG A 647 -18.42 19.92 -22.96
N GLN A 648 -19.34 19.55 -22.06
CA GLN A 648 -20.73 20.04 -22.08
C GLN A 648 -20.89 21.44 -21.46
N VAL A 649 -19.93 21.90 -20.66
CA VAL A 649 -20.03 23.15 -19.88
C VAL A 649 -18.89 24.12 -20.12
N TYR A 650 -17.90 23.71 -20.91
CA TYR A 650 -16.74 24.51 -21.26
C TYR A 650 -16.17 24.09 -22.62
N ASP A 651 -15.93 25.07 -23.47
CA ASP A 651 -15.17 24.87 -24.71
C ASP A 651 -13.68 25.02 -24.42
N PHE A 652 -12.91 23.99 -24.76
CA PHE A 652 -11.50 23.91 -24.45
C PHE A 652 -10.61 24.54 -25.54
N GLY A 653 -11.12 24.69 -26.77
CA GLY A 653 -10.32 25.10 -27.92
C GLY A 653 -9.16 24.12 -28.20
N THR A 654 -8.04 24.66 -28.70
CA THR A 654 -6.82 23.88 -29.04
C THR A 654 -5.52 24.58 -28.61
N GLU A 655 -5.59 25.61 -27.76
CA GLU A 655 -4.47 26.54 -27.52
C GLU A 655 -3.82 26.43 -26.14
N HIS A 656 -4.43 25.73 -25.17
CA HIS A 656 -4.05 25.82 -23.75
C HIS A 656 -4.10 24.47 -23.02
N ARG A 657 -3.31 23.51 -23.49
CA ARG A 657 -3.23 22.18 -22.88
C ARG A 657 -2.57 22.16 -21.50
N SER A 658 -1.44 22.87 -21.31
CA SER A 658 -0.82 22.99 -19.98
C SER A 658 -1.59 24.01 -19.16
N ALA A 659 -2.02 23.67 -17.93
CA ALA A 659 -2.84 24.61 -17.17
C ALA A 659 -2.03 25.86 -16.77
N TYR A 660 -0.71 25.73 -16.56
CA TYR A 660 0.17 26.88 -16.34
C TYR A 660 0.20 27.90 -17.49
N SER A 661 -0.19 27.53 -18.71
CA SER A 661 -0.33 28.47 -19.84
C SER A 661 -1.54 29.41 -19.73
N LEU A 662 -2.47 29.12 -18.80
CA LEU A 662 -3.65 29.95 -18.51
C LEU A 662 -3.38 30.99 -17.42
N VAL A 663 -2.24 30.89 -16.74
CA VAL A 663 -1.89 31.75 -15.62
C VAL A 663 -1.32 33.05 -16.16
N ASP A 664 -1.84 34.18 -15.65
CA ASP A 664 -1.38 35.51 -16.03
C ASP A 664 0.14 35.65 -15.77
N SER A 665 0.87 36.26 -16.70
CA SER A 665 2.30 36.55 -16.51
C SER A 665 2.51 37.50 -15.33
N ALA A 666 3.39 37.11 -14.41
CA ALA A 666 3.71 37.85 -13.18
C ALA A 666 4.45 39.17 -13.42
#